data_AF-A0A3C0BTJ7-F1
#
_entry.id   AF-A0A3C0BTJ7-F1
#
_cell.length_a   1.000
_cell.length_b   1.000
_cell.length_c   1.000
_cell.angle_alpha   90.00
_cell.angle_beta   90.00
_cell.angle_gamma   90.00
#
_symmetry.space_group_name_H-M   'P 1'
#
loop_
_entity.id
_entity.type
_entity.pdbx_description
1 polymer ?
#
loop_
_entity_poly.entity_id
_entity_poly.type
_entity_poly.pdbx_seq_one_letter_code
_entity_poly.pdbx_strand_id
1 'polypeptide(L)'
;MRPVLSPAEALGLSGATLEARIRRAANHVTDATFARIDERLRADARTNQMVYEHEGVEEPIRLMLRPLLVMQEQLSYVHHVCLQLIEALKRLPDLYLEDERIRGIVAITPDEERWFRDTWTKDHQGFNSIYGRLDAVCDFTGAGWQDSLHFMEPNLSGVGGIHFAPVAEQLVMRDILPTLLGHDPGLVVELPRDQRDLFIQLLIDHARTIERDSCQLCFVEPKYVHDGPNEQSVLIDFLSRRHDLTIAHADPRELRVKGDEVFYDDVRIDVAYRDYEMRELVALEKESGRQLDGMRLLFRQNRVVSSIVGDFDHKSCFEILTDPVLSEQYFGADDRRLFRRHVLWTRVVADRRTRLPHNKEGDLLEYARRNRELLVLKPNRAYGGTGVMLGAATEQAEWELALQEAVLRSDDPEHSWVVQSATRLPVHEFPVVGPDGRVFGEPFYAVMGFAATENGLGTMCRVSQKQVVNVAQRGGLAAVLEAEAPTELRIPKRPMARSEALEQSLRAQISELRHLDQTIALLDWDEETMLPSAGRVERGEQLATLEGIRHAMLVSDRLGDLVEEVAAQSEGNERLSRELTLLRRLRRHALALPQDLVRQFANAKSQSLGAWEEARAKDAYELFAPSFDRLLALVRERAQALAGAGEPYDALLDEHELGMGRSRLDPVLDEVRNALVPLVRDANASSTGLLRGHRFVEAGQWELCRQLLAAMGFAFERGRLDRSTHPFSLLAGANDVRLTIRVDESDLSTAVLAALHEGGHGLYDQGFDPNDRDTLLAEAPSMGLQESQSRLWENHVGRSRAFWNYVFPTLQRLFPDAVRGLDAETFYRGVNLVRPGLIRVAADEISYHLHIVLRYEL
;
A
#
# COMPACT_ATOMS: atom_id res chain seq x y z
N MET A 1 1.50 18.51 -23.89
CA MET A 1 0.26 17.70 -23.93
C MET A 1 -0.34 17.73 -22.54
N ARG A 2 -1.62 18.08 -22.36
CA ARG A 2 -2.27 17.92 -21.03
C ARG A 2 -2.14 16.44 -20.64
N PRO A 3 -1.64 16.08 -19.46
CA PRO A 3 -1.66 14.68 -19.03
C PRO A 3 -3.13 14.25 -18.99
N VAL A 4 -3.42 13.14 -19.67
CA VAL A 4 -4.76 12.55 -19.65
C VAL A 4 -4.88 11.83 -18.31
N LEU A 5 -5.35 12.55 -17.29
CA LEU A 5 -5.80 11.93 -16.05
C LEU A 5 -6.89 10.93 -16.40
N SER A 6 -6.85 9.74 -15.80
CA SER A 6 -8.00 8.84 -15.88
C SER A 6 -9.22 9.50 -15.22
N PRO A 7 -10.45 9.15 -15.64
CA PRO A 7 -11.66 9.67 -15.00
C PRO A 7 -11.69 9.44 -13.48
N ALA A 8 -11.13 8.33 -13.00
CA ALA A 8 -11.04 8.00 -11.58
C ALA A 8 -10.11 8.96 -10.81
N GLU A 9 -8.92 9.25 -11.36
CA GLU A 9 -7.95 10.19 -10.78
C GLU A 9 -8.51 11.62 -10.77
N ALA A 10 -9.18 12.03 -11.85
CA ALA A 10 -9.83 13.34 -11.93
C ALA A 10 -10.95 13.51 -10.89
N LEU A 11 -11.75 12.46 -10.67
CA LEU A 11 -12.76 12.42 -9.61
C LEU A 11 -12.10 12.47 -8.21
N GLY A 12 -11.09 11.66 -7.94
CA GLY A 12 -10.37 11.68 -6.65
C GLY A 12 -9.81 13.06 -6.29
N LEU A 13 -9.14 13.71 -7.25
CA LEU A 13 -8.60 15.07 -7.09
C LEU A 13 -9.70 16.14 -6.89
N SER A 14 -10.87 15.93 -7.50
CA SER A 14 -12.05 16.77 -7.27
C SER A 14 -12.57 16.59 -5.84
N GLY A 15 -12.56 15.36 -5.31
CA GLY A 15 -12.88 15.06 -3.91
C GLY A 15 -11.94 15.76 -2.92
N ALA A 16 -10.62 15.68 -3.13
CA ALA A 16 -9.64 16.42 -2.33
C ALA A 16 -9.87 17.94 -2.36
N THR A 17 -10.32 18.47 -3.51
CA THR A 17 -10.61 19.90 -3.67
C THR A 17 -11.85 20.30 -2.88
N LEU A 18 -12.92 19.50 -2.94
CA LEU A 18 -14.13 19.71 -2.15
C LEU A 18 -13.83 19.67 -0.65
N GLU A 19 -13.07 18.67 -0.18
CA GLU A 19 -12.64 18.56 1.23
C GLU A 19 -11.82 19.78 1.68
N ALA A 20 -10.90 20.26 0.84
CA ALA A 20 -10.10 21.44 1.15
C ALA A 20 -10.93 22.74 1.20
N ARG A 21 -11.96 22.85 0.35
CA ARG A 21 -12.89 24.00 0.32
C ARG A 21 -13.76 24.02 1.56
N ILE A 22 -14.40 22.90 1.89
CA ILE A 22 -15.31 22.82 3.05
C ILE A 22 -14.53 22.98 4.37
N ARG A 23 -13.32 22.42 4.49
CA ARG A 23 -12.44 22.65 5.65
C ARG A 23 -12.04 24.12 5.78
N ARG A 24 -11.68 24.77 4.67
CA ARG A 24 -11.36 26.21 4.68
C ARG A 24 -12.56 27.04 5.10
N ALA A 25 -13.76 26.76 4.57
CA ALA A 25 -14.98 27.45 4.97
C ALA A 25 -15.23 27.29 6.48
N ALA A 26 -15.10 26.08 7.01
CA ALA A 26 -15.27 25.79 8.44
C ALA A 26 -14.29 26.58 9.32
N ASN A 27 -13.01 26.69 8.91
CA ASN A 27 -11.99 27.42 9.68
C ASN A 27 -12.23 28.95 9.75
N HIS A 28 -13.11 29.52 8.93
CA HIS A 28 -13.46 30.95 8.99
C HIS A 28 -14.71 31.22 9.83
N VAL A 29 -15.42 30.18 10.27
CA VAL A 29 -16.58 30.31 11.15
C VAL A 29 -16.11 30.62 12.56
N THR A 30 -16.76 31.58 13.21
CA THR A 30 -16.38 32.01 14.57
C THR A 30 -16.82 30.99 15.63
N ASP A 31 -16.06 30.89 16.71
CA ASP A 31 -16.36 30.01 17.86
C ASP A 31 -17.79 30.18 18.37
N ALA A 32 -18.24 31.43 18.54
CA ALA A 32 -19.59 31.74 19.00
C ALA A 32 -20.69 31.23 18.03
N THR A 33 -20.41 31.24 16.73
CA THR A 33 -21.36 30.74 15.72
C THR A 33 -21.45 29.22 15.80
N PHE A 34 -20.32 28.52 15.85
CA PHE A 34 -20.29 27.07 15.99
C PHE A 34 -20.87 26.59 17.31
N ALA A 35 -20.60 27.27 18.43
CA ALA A 35 -21.18 26.94 19.73
C ALA A 35 -22.71 27.00 19.71
N ARG A 36 -23.29 28.03 19.08
CA ARG A 36 -24.75 28.16 18.92
C ARG A 36 -25.33 27.08 17.99
N ILE A 37 -24.63 26.73 16.92
CA ILE A 37 -25.05 25.66 16.01
C ILE A 37 -25.02 24.31 16.73
N ASP A 38 -23.94 24.01 17.46
CA ASP A 38 -23.78 22.77 18.23
C ASP A 38 -24.88 22.61 19.29
N GLU A 39 -25.18 23.66 20.06
CA GLU A 39 -26.27 23.64 21.04
C GLU A 39 -27.62 23.33 20.38
N ARG A 40 -27.90 23.96 19.23
CA ARG A 40 -29.13 23.73 18.47
C ARG A 40 -29.20 22.30 17.92
N LEU A 41 -28.12 21.81 17.33
CA LEU A 41 -28.05 20.44 16.80
C LEU A 41 -28.24 19.39 17.92
N ARG A 42 -27.70 19.62 19.12
CA ARG A 42 -27.95 18.74 20.28
C ARG A 42 -29.42 18.77 20.71
N ALA A 43 -30.07 19.93 20.70
CA ALA A 43 -31.49 20.04 21.01
C ALA A 43 -32.38 19.38 19.95
N ASP A 44 -32.04 19.54 18.66
CA ASP A 44 -32.75 18.88 17.56
C ASP A 44 -32.52 17.37 17.56
N ALA A 45 -31.31 16.89 17.89
CA ALA A 45 -31.05 15.47 18.06
C ALA A 45 -31.98 14.86 19.13
N ARG A 46 -32.15 15.53 20.29
CA ARG A 46 -33.13 15.09 21.31
C ARG A 46 -34.57 15.13 20.77
N THR A 47 -34.94 16.17 20.05
CA THR A 47 -36.30 16.34 19.50
C THR A 47 -36.66 15.26 18.49
N ASN A 48 -35.67 14.81 17.69
CA ASN A 48 -35.83 13.74 16.71
C ASN A 48 -35.51 12.35 17.28
N GLN A 49 -35.40 12.21 18.61
CA GLN A 49 -35.05 10.96 19.31
C GLN A 49 -33.77 10.30 18.79
N MET A 50 -32.83 11.10 18.27
CA MET A 50 -31.47 10.69 17.99
C MET A 50 -30.69 10.68 19.30
N VAL A 51 -30.98 9.70 20.15
CA VAL A 51 -30.37 9.51 21.47
C VAL A 51 -29.88 8.08 21.64
N TYR A 52 -28.89 7.89 22.50
CA TYR A 52 -28.51 6.58 23.04
C TYR A 52 -28.81 6.56 24.53
N GLU A 53 -29.37 5.45 25.01
CA GLU A 53 -29.40 5.14 26.43
C GLU A 53 -28.10 4.44 26.82
N HIS A 54 -27.38 5.00 27.79
CA HIS A 54 -26.19 4.38 28.39
C HIS A 54 -26.34 4.36 29.90
N GLU A 55 -26.41 3.16 30.49
CA GLU A 55 -26.61 2.96 31.93
C GLU A 55 -27.85 3.71 32.49
N GLY A 56 -28.93 3.80 31.71
CA GLY A 56 -30.16 4.51 32.09
C GLY A 56 -30.14 6.03 31.86
N VAL A 57 -29.12 6.57 31.18
CA VAL A 57 -29.00 7.99 30.84
C VAL A 57 -29.10 8.19 29.33
N GLU A 58 -30.07 9.01 28.90
CA GLU A 58 -30.22 9.38 27.48
C GLU A 58 -29.28 10.54 27.08
N GLU A 59 -28.35 10.23 26.17
CA GLU A 59 -27.43 11.19 25.56
C GLU A 59 -27.73 11.38 24.07
N PRO A 60 -27.82 12.64 23.56
CA PRO A 60 -28.06 12.89 22.14
C PRO A 60 -26.85 12.49 21.31
N ILE A 61 -27.13 11.90 20.15
CA ILE A 61 -26.09 11.55 19.17
C ILE A 61 -25.40 12.83 18.71
N ARG A 62 -24.07 12.83 18.85
CA ARG A 62 -23.25 13.96 18.44
C ARG A 62 -23.20 14.06 16.91
N LEU A 63 -23.65 15.19 16.36
CA LEU A 63 -23.51 15.51 14.94
C LEU A 63 -22.24 16.33 14.71
N MET A 64 -21.45 15.96 13.70
CA MET A 64 -20.23 16.70 13.38
C MET A 64 -20.54 18.05 12.75
N LEU A 65 -19.79 19.09 13.14
CA LEU A 65 -20.01 20.48 12.72
C LEU A 65 -19.52 20.79 11.29
N ARG A 66 -19.28 19.75 10.50
CA ARG A 66 -18.88 19.83 9.10
C ARG A 66 -19.32 18.55 8.38
N PRO A 67 -19.92 18.65 7.19
CA PRO A 67 -20.21 17.48 6.37
C PRO A 67 -18.95 16.92 5.70
N LEU A 68 -19.01 15.64 5.34
CA LEU A 68 -18.15 15.04 4.31
C LEU A 68 -18.84 15.22 2.95
N LEU A 69 -18.10 15.70 1.96
CA LEU A 69 -18.64 15.90 0.61
C LEU A 69 -18.22 14.75 -0.29
N VAL A 70 -19.17 14.23 -1.07
CA VAL A 70 -18.97 13.14 -2.03
C VAL A 70 -19.62 13.49 -3.36
N MET A 71 -19.06 13.01 -4.47
CA MET A 71 -19.66 13.25 -5.79
C MET A 71 -20.58 12.10 -6.20
N GLN A 72 -21.57 12.42 -7.04
CA GLN A 72 -22.56 11.47 -7.52
C GLN A 72 -21.92 10.28 -8.26
N GLU A 73 -20.86 10.50 -9.03
CA GLU A 73 -20.13 9.44 -9.73
C GLU A 73 -19.44 8.47 -8.75
N GLN A 74 -18.93 8.99 -7.62
CA GLN A 74 -18.33 8.16 -6.59
C GLN A 74 -19.40 7.29 -5.91
N LEU A 75 -20.53 7.88 -5.53
CA LEU A 75 -21.66 7.15 -4.96
C LEU A 75 -22.22 6.11 -5.94
N SER A 76 -22.28 6.42 -7.23
CA SER A 76 -22.75 5.49 -8.27
C SER A 76 -21.85 4.25 -8.38
N TYR A 77 -20.53 4.43 -8.30
CA TYR A 77 -19.60 3.30 -8.28
C TYR A 77 -19.73 2.46 -6.99
N VAL A 78 -19.79 3.11 -5.82
CA VAL A 78 -20.00 2.42 -4.54
C VAL A 78 -21.33 1.64 -4.58
N HIS A 79 -22.38 2.25 -5.11
CA HIS A 79 -23.70 1.64 -5.27
C HIS A 79 -23.63 0.36 -6.11
N HIS A 80 -22.96 0.42 -7.27
CA HIS A 80 -22.73 -0.76 -8.11
C HIS A 80 -21.99 -1.87 -7.35
N VAL A 81 -20.91 -1.53 -6.64
CA VAL A 81 -20.12 -2.51 -5.88
C VAL A 81 -20.95 -3.15 -4.76
N CYS A 82 -21.73 -2.36 -4.02
CA CYS A 82 -22.62 -2.85 -2.97
C CYS A 82 -23.71 -3.79 -3.52
N LEU A 83 -24.32 -3.46 -4.67
CA LEU A 83 -25.31 -4.33 -5.29
C LEU A 83 -24.71 -5.69 -5.68
N GLN A 84 -23.52 -5.69 -6.31
CA GLN A 84 -22.86 -6.95 -6.69
C GLN A 84 -22.50 -7.81 -5.46
N LEU A 85 -22.05 -7.18 -4.37
CA LEU A 85 -21.79 -7.90 -3.11
C LEU A 85 -23.08 -8.48 -2.51
N ILE A 86 -24.16 -7.70 -2.44
CA ILE A 86 -25.44 -8.18 -1.92
C ILE A 86 -25.97 -9.34 -2.77
N GLU A 87 -25.89 -9.27 -4.10
CA GLU A 87 -26.29 -10.37 -4.99
C GLU A 87 -25.45 -11.63 -4.77
N ALA A 88 -24.14 -11.49 -4.51
CA ALA A 88 -23.30 -12.62 -4.14
C ALA A 88 -23.72 -13.25 -2.80
N LEU A 89 -24.04 -12.41 -1.81
CA LEU A 89 -24.45 -12.85 -0.47
C LEU A 89 -25.85 -13.48 -0.45
N LYS A 90 -26.77 -13.07 -1.34
CA LYS A 90 -28.09 -13.70 -1.52
C LYS A 90 -28.04 -15.20 -1.82
N ARG A 91 -26.92 -15.69 -2.35
CA ARG A 91 -26.72 -17.10 -2.69
C ARG A 91 -26.32 -17.96 -1.51
N LEU A 92 -25.89 -17.37 -0.39
CA LEU A 92 -25.33 -18.11 0.74
C LEU A 92 -26.25 -19.18 1.33
N PRO A 93 -27.58 -18.98 1.48
CA PRO A 93 -28.44 -20.04 2.00
C PRO A 93 -28.45 -21.29 1.12
N ASP A 94 -28.52 -21.14 -0.21
CA ASP A 94 -28.46 -22.29 -1.12
C ASP A 94 -27.08 -22.95 -1.10
N LEU A 95 -25.99 -22.14 -1.11
CA LEU A 95 -24.63 -22.67 -1.00
C LEU A 95 -24.37 -23.41 0.32
N TYR A 96 -24.98 -22.96 1.41
CA TYR A 96 -24.95 -23.64 2.70
C TYR A 96 -25.64 -25.01 2.62
N LEU A 97 -26.75 -25.14 1.90
CA LEU A 97 -27.42 -26.43 1.72
C LEU A 97 -26.61 -27.40 0.84
N GLU A 98 -25.83 -26.87 -0.10
CA GLU A 98 -25.14 -27.65 -1.14
C GLU A 98 -23.71 -28.07 -0.76
N ASP A 99 -22.98 -27.28 0.03
CA ASP A 99 -21.54 -27.47 0.28
C ASP A 99 -21.18 -27.49 1.77
N GLU A 100 -20.59 -28.59 2.21
CA GLU A 100 -20.13 -28.77 3.59
C GLU A 100 -19.04 -27.76 4.01
N ARG A 101 -18.20 -27.31 3.07
CA ARG A 101 -17.18 -26.29 3.35
C ARG A 101 -17.80 -24.95 3.68
N ILE A 102 -18.87 -24.58 2.96
CA ILE A 102 -19.63 -23.35 3.21
C ILE A 102 -20.33 -23.44 4.56
N ARG A 103 -20.93 -24.60 4.89
CA ARG A 103 -21.52 -24.86 6.21
C ARG A 103 -20.53 -24.67 7.35
N GLY A 104 -19.28 -25.08 7.18
CA GLY A 104 -18.23 -24.87 8.17
C GLY A 104 -17.82 -23.40 8.33
N ILE A 105 -17.92 -22.58 7.28
CA ILE A 105 -17.52 -21.17 7.31
C ILE A 105 -18.60 -20.28 7.94
N VAL A 106 -19.85 -20.44 7.52
CA VAL A 106 -21.00 -19.69 8.05
C VAL A 106 -21.86 -20.61 8.93
N ALA A 107 -21.22 -21.19 9.94
CA ALA A 107 -21.83 -22.17 10.82
C ALA A 107 -22.96 -21.56 11.66
N ILE A 108 -24.09 -22.26 11.71
CA ILE A 108 -25.26 -21.94 12.54
C ILE A 108 -25.56 -23.11 13.47
N THR A 109 -26.26 -22.86 14.57
CA THR A 109 -26.62 -23.92 15.53
C THR A 109 -27.60 -24.92 14.91
N PRO A 110 -27.72 -26.15 15.46
CA PRO A 110 -28.70 -27.13 14.98
C PRO A 110 -30.16 -26.65 15.06
N ASP A 111 -30.48 -25.74 15.98
CA ASP A 111 -31.83 -25.20 16.13
C ASP A 111 -32.12 -24.14 15.07
N GLU A 112 -31.15 -23.28 14.79
CA GLU A 112 -31.14 -22.36 13.65
C GLU A 112 -31.22 -23.14 12.32
N GLU A 113 -30.46 -24.22 12.14
CA GLU A 113 -30.52 -25.01 10.91
C GLU A 113 -31.91 -25.64 10.69
N ARG A 114 -32.57 -26.12 11.76
CA ARG A 114 -33.96 -26.60 11.67
C ARG A 114 -34.93 -25.47 11.33
N TRP A 115 -34.71 -24.28 11.89
CA TRP A 115 -35.50 -23.09 11.54
C TRP A 115 -35.35 -22.73 10.06
N PHE A 116 -34.11 -22.64 9.61
CA PHE A 116 -33.74 -22.33 8.24
C PHE A 116 -34.35 -23.31 7.24
N ARG A 117 -34.19 -24.61 7.46
CA ARG A 117 -34.77 -25.65 6.58
C ARG A 117 -36.29 -25.64 6.54
N ASP A 118 -36.93 -25.17 7.61
CA ASP A 118 -38.39 -25.07 7.70
C ASP A 118 -38.96 -23.83 6.98
N THR A 119 -38.14 -22.80 6.80
CA THR A 119 -38.58 -21.47 6.35
C THR A 119 -38.01 -21.07 4.99
N TRP A 120 -36.87 -21.64 4.58
CA TRP A 120 -36.29 -21.44 3.24
C TRP A 120 -37.01 -22.31 2.20
N THR A 121 -37.77 -21.64 1.34
CA THR A 121 -38.58 -22.25 0.27
C THR A 121 -38.10 -21.81 -1.11
N LYS A 122 -38.58 -22.49 -2.16
CA LYS A 122 -38.28 -22.13 -3.56
C LYS A 122 -38.71 -20.72 -3.95
N ASP A 123 -39.67 -20.14 -3.23
CA ASP A 123 -40.17 -18.79 -3.50
C ASP A 123 -39.09 -17.72 -3.32
N HIS A 124 -38.05 -18.01 -2.52
CA HIS A 124 -36.89 -17.14 -2.32
C HIS A 124 -35.89 -17.18 -3.48
N GLN A 125 -35.87 -18.25 -4.28
CA GLN A 125 -34.88 -18.43 -5.34
C GLN A 125 -35.14 -17.53 -6.54
N GLY A 126 -36.39 -17.09 -6.74
CA GLY A 126 -36.75 -16.17 -7.83
C GLY A 126 -36.46 -14.71 -7.49
N PHE A 127 -36.78 -14.28 -6.27
CA PHE A 127 -36.57 -12.92 -5.79
C PHE A 127 -36.41 -12.91 -4.27
N ASN A 128 -35.43 -12.15 -3.78
CA ASN A 128 -35.13 -12.09 -2.35
C ASN A 128 -34.64 -10.69 -1.99
N SER A 129 -35.52 -9.88 -1.40
CA SER A 129 -35.19 -8.50 -1.03
C SER A 129 -34.41 -8.45 0.28
N ILE A 130 -33.31 -7.71 0.26
CA ILE A 130 -32.49 -7.46 1.44
C ILE A 130 -32.33 -5.96 1.58
N TYR A 131 -32.60 -5.46 2.77
CA TYR A 131 -32.18 -4.14 3.20
C TYR A 131 -31.05 -4.29 4.21
N GLY A 132 -29.82 -4.32 3.70
CA GLY A 132 -28.59 -4.50 4.46
C GLY A 132 -27.69 -3.27 4.39
N ARG A 133 -26.82 -3.08 5.37
CA ARG A 133 -25.81 -2.01 5.40
C ARG A 133 -24.41 -2.59 5.47
N LEU A 134 -23.75 -2.60 4.31
CA LEU A 134 -22.36 -3.00 4.21
C LEU A 134 -21.48 -1.92 4.84
N ASP A 135 -20.77 -2.26 5.91
CA ASP A 135 -19.85 -1.37 6.59
C ASP A 135 -18.46 -1.44 5.93
N ALA A 136 -17.94 -0.27 5.57
CA ALA A 136 -16.74 -0.13 4.76
C ALA A 136 -15.89 1.09 5.17
N VAL A 137 -14.63 1.05 4.78
CA VAL A 137 -13.79 2.26 4.68
C VAL A 137 -13.79 2.75 3.24
N CYS A 138 -13.79 4.07 3.06
CA CYS A 138 -13.62 4.70 1.75
C CYS A 138 -13.10 6.13 1.96
N ASP A 139 -11.93 6.44 1.39
CA ASP A 139 -11.39 7.79 1.32
C ASP A 139 -11.71 8.39 -0.05
N PHE A 140 -12.83 9.09 -0.14
CA PHE A 140 -13.28 9.77 -1.36
C PHE A 140 -12.37 10.93 -1.82
N THR A 141 -11.33 11.27 -1.05
CA THR A 141 -10.41 12.37 -1.35
C THR A 141 -9.13 11.91 -2.06
N GLY A 142 -8.81 10.62 -2.05
CA GLY A 142 -7.60 10.09 -2.70
C GLY A 142 -7.70 10.03 -4.23
N ALA A 143 -6.59 10.21 -4.94
CA ALA A 143 -6.56 10.01 -6.40
C ALA A 143 -6.97 8.58 -6.81
N GLY A 144 -6.56 7.58 -6.03
CA GLY A 144 -7.01 6.18 -6.12
C GLY A 144 -8.14 5.82 -5.16
N TRP A 145 -9.13 6.71 -4.94
CA TRP A 145 -10.18 6.50 -3.92
C TRP A 145 -10.90 5.14 -4.03
N GLN A 146 -11.05 4.60 -5.25
CA GLN A 146 -11.65 3.28 -5.47
C GLN A 146 -10.85 2.15 -4.81
N ASP A 147 -9.52 2.24 -4.73
CA ASP A 147 -8.66 1.26 -4.05
C ASP A 147 -8.67 1.42 -2.53
N SER A 148 -9.24 2.51 -2.01
CA SER A 148 -9.48 2.68 -0.57
C SER A 148 -10.80 2.08 -0.11
N LEU A 149 -11.71 1.72 -1.04
CA LEU A 149 -13.01 1.14 -0.73
C LEU A 149 -12.85 -0.32 -0.31
N HIS A 150 -12.93 -0.57 1.00
CA HIS A 150 -12.82 -1.92 1.57
C HIS A 150 -13.96 -2.23 2.53
N PHE A 151 -14.69 -3.31 2.26
CA PHE A 151 -15.77 -3.80 3.10
C PHE A 151 -15.22 -4.65 4.25
N MET A 152 -15.71 -4.37 5.45
CA MET A 152 -15.26 -5.00 6.70
C MET A 152 -16.33 -5.91 7.29
N GLU A 153 -17.62 -5.53 7.16
CA GLU A 153 -18.77 -6.24 7.73
C GLU A 153 -20.01 -6.06 6.83
N PRO A 154 -20.84 -7.10 6.64
CA PRO A 154 -21.99 -7.02 5.73
C PRO A 154 -23.31 -6.51 6.36
N ASN A 155 -23.60 -6.79 7.63
CA ASN A 155 -24.84 -6.43 8.36
C ASN A 155 -26.12 -6.41 7.49
N LEU A 156 -26.71 -7.59 7.23
CA LEU A 156 -27.82 -7.76 6.29
C LEU A 156 -29.21 -7.82 6.96
N SER A 157 -29.27 -7.83 8.29
CA SER A 157 -30.50 -7.70 9.08
C SER A 157 -30.34 -6.69 10.21
N GLY A 158 -31.44 -6.12 10.69
CA GLY A 158 -31.42 -5.26 11.88
C GLY A 158 -30.58 -3.98 11.73
N VAL A 159 -30.73 -3.31 10.58
CA VAL A 159 -29.90 -2.16 10.22
C VAL A 159 -30.43 -0.89 10.91
N GLY A 160 -29.64 -0.34 11.83
CA GLY A 160 -29.84 1.02 12.33
C GLY A 160 -29.36 2.13 11.37
N GLY A 161 -29.77 3.36 11.61
CA GLY A 161 -29.40 4.55 10.85
C GLY A 161 -30.34 4.91 9.69
N ILE A 162 -31.43 4.15 9.48
CA ILE A 162 -32.40 4.38 8.39
C ILE A 162 -33.05 5.76 8.50
N HIS A 163 -33.41 6.17 9.71
CA HIS A 163 -33.99 7.47 10.02
C HIS A 163 -32.92 8.49 10.44
N PHE A 164 -31.95 8.08 11.25
CA PHE A 164 -30.97 8.98 11.85
C PHE A 164 -30.00 9.59 10.85
N ALA A 165 -29.56 8.84 9.83
CA ALA A 165 -28.65 9.38 8.83
C ALA A 165 -29.30 10.50 7.99
N PRO A 166 -30.52 10.33 7.42
CA PRO A 166 -31.22 11.41 6.73
C PRO A 166 -31.55 12.62 7.62
N VAL A 167 -31.88 12.40 8.90
CA VAL A 167 -32.10 13.53 9.83
C VAL A 167 -30.80 14.28 10.08
N ALA A 168 -29.67 13.59 10.29
CA ALA A 168 -28.36 14.23 10.41
C ALA A 168 -28.03 15.07 9.17
N GLU A 169 -28.19 14.50 7.97
CA GLU A 169 -27.98 15.20 6.70
C GLU A 169 -28.86 16.45 6.59
N GLN A 170 -30.15 16.34 6.90
CA GLN A 170 -31.10 17.46 6.87
C GLN A 170 -30.75 18.57 7.88
N LEU A 171 -30.33 18.21 9.09
CA LEU A 171 -29.93 19.17 10.13
C LEU A 171 -28.62 19.88 9.75
N VAL A 172 -27.63 19.15 9.25
CA VAL A 172 -26.36 19.73 8.76
C VAL A 172 -26.62 20.64 7.55
N MET A 173 -27.46 20.22 6.60
CA MET A 173 -27.89 21.01 5.44
C MET A 173 -28.60 22.31 5.87
N ARG A 174 -29.40 22.26 6.94
CA ARG A 174 -30.17 23.41 7.44
C ARG A 174 -29.32 24.41 8.23
N ASP A 175 -28.46 23.92 9.12
CA ASP A 175 -27.83 24.79 10.14
C ASP A 175 -26.34 25.05 9.92
N ILE A 176 -25.60 24.08 9.36
CA ILE A 176 -24.17 24.21 9.13
C ILE A 176 -23.90 24.75 7.73
N LEU A 177 -24.50 24.13 6.70
CA LEU A 177 -24.18 24.44 5.32
C LEU A 177 -24.38 25.91 4.95
N PRO A 178 -25.45 26.63 5.37
CA PRO A 178 -25.60 28.05 5.05
C PRO A 178 -24.46 28.91 5.59
N THR A 179 -23.91 28.54 6.76
CA THR A 179 -22.76 29.20 7.36
C THR A 179 -21.50 28.95 6.53
N LEU A 180 -21.29 27.71 6.09
CA LEU A 180 -20.14 27.35 5.25
C LEU A 180 -20.22 28.00 3.86
N LEU A 181 -21.40 28.03 3.24
CA LEU A 181 -21.65 28.71 1.96
C LEU A 181 -21.45 30.22 2.05
N GLY A 182 -21.67 30.83 3.23
CA GLY A 182 -21.31 32.24 3.47
C GLY A 182 -19.82 32.53 3.28
N HIS A 183 -18.95 31.52 3.46
CA HIS A 183 -17.50 31.63 3.27
C HIS A 183 -17.00 31.04 1.95
N ASP A 184 -17.76 30.14 1.32
CA ASP A 184 -17.49 29.63 -0.03
C ASP A 184 -18.80 29.47 -0.85
N PRO A 185 -19.30 30.55 -1.48
CA PRO A 185 -20.57 30.53 -2.21
C PRO A 185 -20.57 29.69 -3.48
N GLY A 186 -19.41 29.23 -3.95
CA GLY A 186 -19.29 28.43 -5.16
C GLY A 186 -19.40 26.93 -4.93
N LEU A 187 -19.74 26.49 -3.72
CA LEU A 187 -20.03 25.09 -3.42
C LEU A 187 -21.48 24.82 -3.79
N VAL A 188 -21.70 23.86 -4.68
CA VAL A 188 -23.04 23.31 -4.98
C VAL A 188 -23.13 22.00 -4.23
N VAL A 189 -23.96 21.98 -3.20
CA VAL A 189 -24.12 20.85 -2.28
C VAL A 189 -25.61 20.54 -2.18
N GLU A 190 -25.95 19.27 -2.29
CA GLU A 190 -27.31 18.77 -2.26
C GLU A 190 -27.44 17.65 -1.22
N LEU A 191 -28.68 17.36 -0.82
CA LEU A 191 -28.97 16.19 -0.02
C LEU A 191 -28.87 14.94 -0.91
N PRO A 192 -28.27 13.84 -0.41
CA PRO A 192 -28.36 12.57 -1.11
C PRO A 192 -29.80 12.06 -1.16
N ARG A 193 -30.04 10.96 -1.89
CA ARG A 193 -31.35 10.29 -1.87
C ARG A 193 -31.71 9.90 -0.45
N ASP A 194 -32.92 10.26 -0.02
CA ASP A 194 -33.40 9.98 1.34
C ASP A 194 -33.47 8.46 1.56
N GLN A 195 -32.63 7.97 2.48
CA GLN A 195 -32.54 6.55 2.80
C GLN A 195 -33.88 5.95 3.26
N ARG A 196 -34.77 6.75 3.89
CA ARG A 196 -36.10 6.30 4.32
C ARG A 196 -37.00 6.01 3.13
N ASP A 197 -36.91 6.83 2.08
CA ASP A 197 -37.66 6.65 0.84
C ASP A 197 -37.14 5.44 0.05
N LEU A 198 -35.82 5.22 0.03
CA LEU A 198 -35.22 4.00 -0.57
C LEU A 198 -35.68 2.73 0.15
N PHE A 199 -35.67 2.76 1.49
CA PHE A 199 -36.10 1.65 2.33
C PHE A 199 -37.57 1.27 2.10
N ILE A 200 -38.49 2.24 2.15
CA ILE A 200 -39.91 1.96 1.97
C ILE A 200 -40.24 1.54 0.54
N GLN A 201 -39.55 2.09 -0.45
CA GLN A 201 -39.72 1.68 -1.84
C GLN A 201 -39.36 0.21 -2.04
N LEU A 202 -38.29 -0.28 -1.39
CA LEU A 202 -37.93 -1.70 -1.42
C LEU A 202 -39.04 -2.60 -0.84
N LEU A 203 -39.68 -2.19 0.27
CA LEU A 203 -40.80 -2.93 0.87
C LEU A 203 -42.03 -2.97 -0.06
N ILE A 204 -42.35 -1.84 -0.70
CA ILE A 204 -43.45 -1.73 -1.66
C ILE A 204 -43.18 -2.58 -2.90
N ASP A 205 -41.97 -2.52 -3.45
CA ASP A 205 -41.59 -3.30 -4.64
C ASP A 205 -41.58 -4.80 -4.33
N HIS A 206 -41.16 -5.18 -3.12
CA HIS A 206 -41.26 -6.55 -2.65
C HIS A 206 -42.73 -6.99 -2.57
N ALA A 207 -43.60 -6.21 -1.92
CA ALA A 207 -45.04 -6.50 -1.83
C ALA A 207 -45.69 -6.69 -3.21
N ARG A 208 -45.36 -5.83 -4.19
CA ARG A 208 -45.84 -5.95 -5.57
C ARG A 208 -45.33 -7.22 -6.25
N THR A 209 -44.06 -7.57 -6.05
CA THR A 209 -43.43 -8.75 -6.65
C THR A 209 -44.09 -10.04 -6.18
N ILE A 210 -44.56 -10.08 -4.93
CA ILE A 210 -45.30 -11.22 -4.36
C ILE A 210 -46.84 -11.07 -4.47
N GLU A 211 -47.31 -10.18 -5.34
CA GLU A 211 -48.74 -9.96 -5.66
C GLU A 211 -49.61 -9.57 -4.45
N ARG A 212 -49.08 -8.71 -3.57
CA ARG A 212 -49.78 -8.18 -2.38
C ARG A 212 -50.14 -6.71 -2.54
N ASP A 213 -51.30 -6.46 -3.16
CA ASP A 213 -51.71 -5.12 -3.59
C ASP A 213 -52.06 -4.12 -2.46
N SER A 214 -52.41 -4.59 -1.25
CA SER A 214 -52.76 -3.69 -0.14
C SER A 214 -51.56 -3.08 0.57
N CYS A 215 -50.36 -3.62 0.37
CA CYS A 215 -49.10 -3.15 0.95
C CYS A 215 -49.18 -2.80 2.45
N GLN A 216 -49.91 -3.61 3.24
CA GLN A 216 -49.95 -3.45 4.69
C GLN A 216 -48.66 -3.99 5.29
N LEU A 217 -47.84 -3.11 5.86
CA LEU A 217 -46.50 -3.46 6.32
C LEU A 217 -46.48 -3.74 7.81
N CYS A 218 -45.50 -4.52 8.26
CA CYS A 218 -45.20 -4.70 9.68
C CYS A 218 -43.70 -4.60 9.95
N PHE A 219 -43.30 -3.77 10.90
CA PHE A 219 -41.94 -3.81 11.44
C PHE A 219 -41.97 -4.73 12.66
N VAL A 220 -41.15 -5.78 12.60
CA VAL A 220 -41.05 -6.80 13.63
C VAL A 220 -39.71 -6.65 14.34
N GLU A 221 -39.73 -6.13 15.55
CA GLU A 221 -38.53 -5.68 16.27
C GLU A 221 -38.69 -5.79 17.80
N PRO A 222 -37.61 -5.60 18.59
CA PRO A 222 -37.63 -5.64 20.05
C PRO A 222 -38.45 -4.51 20.71
N LYS A 223 -39.78 -4.55 20.52
CA LYS A 223 -40.77 -3.54 20.94
C LYS A 223 -40.73 -3.14 22.42
N TYR A 224 -40.23 -4.03 23.28
CA TYR A 224 -40.19 -3.85 24.74
C TYR A 224 -38.77 -3.73 25.31
N VAL A 225 -37.75 -3.64 24.46
CA VAL A 225 -36.36 -3.43 24.89
C VAL A 225 -36.07 -1.94 24.88
N HIS A 226 -35.58 -1.41 26.01
CA HIS A 226 -35.30 0.02 26.17
C HIS A 226 -33.82 0.38 25.95
N ASP A 227 -32.91 -0.59 26.01
CA ASP A 227 -31.49 -0.36 25.74
C ASP A 227 -31.21 -0.22 24.24
N GLY A 228 -30.69 0.93 23.82
CA GLY A 228 -30.27 1.20 22.44
C GLY A 228 -30.99 2.37 21.76
N PRO A 229 -30.73 2.62 20.47
CA PRO A 229 -31.40 3.68 19.73
C PRO A 229 -32.88 3.31 19.44
N ASN A 230 -33.82 4.15 19.86
CA ASN A 230 -35.25 4.00 19.53
C ASN A 230 -35.57 4.67 18.18
N GLU A 231 -35.09 4.09 17.08
CA GLU A 231 -35.18 4.70 15.75
C GLU A 231 -36.50 4.36 15.02
N GLN A 232 -36.99 3.14 15.21
CA GLN A 232 -37.95 2.51 14.32
C GLN A 232 -39.37 2.97 14.60
N SER A 233 -39.72 3.22 15.88
CA SER A 233 -41.00 3.86 16.22
C SER A 233 -41.14 5.23 15.54
N VAL A 234 -40.05 6.00 15.50
CA VAL A 234 -40.00 7.31 14.81
C VAL A 234 -40.05 7.14 13.30
N LEU A 235 -39.36 6.12 12.77
CA LEU A 235 -39.40 5.78 11.34
C LEU A 235 -40.81 5.40 10.88
N ILE A 236 -41.53 4.58 11.64
CA ILE A 236 -42.91 4.18 11.37
C ILE A 236 -43.81 5.41 11.31
N ASP A 237 -43.74 6.27 12.32
CA ASP A 237 -44.50 7.52 12.39
C ASP A 237 -44.22 8.43 11.17
N PHE A 238 -42.94 8.55 10.80
CA PHE A 238 -42.52 9.33 9.64
C PHE A 238 -43.06 8.76 8.33
N LEU A 239 -42.85 7.46 8.10
CA LEU A 239 -43.24 6.79 6.84
C LEU A 239 -44.76 6.73 6.68
N SER A 240 -45.49 6.43 7.76
CA SER A 240 -46.96 6.38 7.73
C SER A 240 -47.56 7.73 7.36
N ARG A 241 -47.03 8.84 7.93
CA ARG A 241 -47.49 10.20 7.60
C ARG A 241 -47.05 10.65 6.20
N ARG A 242 -45.86 10.27 5.76
CA ARG A 242 -45.29 10.71 4.47
C ARG A 242 -45.93 10.02 3.28
N HIS A 243 -46.22 8.72 3.40
CA HIS A 243 -46.65 7.86 2.29
C HIS A 243 -48.09 7.35 2.42
N ASP A 244 -48.82 7.76 3.45
CA ASP A 244 -50.20 7.31 3.75
C ASP A 244 -50.32 5.78 3.83
N LEU A 245 -49.32 5.15 4.46
CA LEU A 245 -49.22 3.70 4.62
C LEU A 245 -49.70 3.26 6.00
N THR A 246 -50.27 2.05 6.05
CA THR A 246 -50.53 1.35 7.31
C THR A 246 -49.33 0.47 7.65
N ILE A 247 -48.57 0.86 8.68
CA ILE A 247 -47.40 0.12 9.16
C ILE A 247 -47.65 -0.29 10.61
N ALA A 248 -47.75 -1.59 10.86
CA ALA A 248 -47.84 -2.17 12.20
C ALA A 248 -46.46 -2.27 12.86
N HIS A 249 -46.43 -2.22 14.19
CA HIS A 249 -45.23 -2.44 15.01
C HIS A 249 -45.50 -3.60 15.98
N ALA A 250 -44.86 -4.75 15.73
CA ALA A 250 -45.16 -6.00 16.41
C ALA A 250 -43.91 -6.64 17.04
N ASP A 251 -44.10 -7.24 18.20
CA ASP A 251 -43.23 -8.32 18.67
C ASP A 251 -43.60 -9.62 17.91
N PRO A 252 -42.63 -10.48 17.54
CA PRO A 252 -42.89 -11.75 16.87
C PRO A 252 -43.99 -12.61 17.52
N ARG A 253 -44.12 -12.54 18.86
CA ARG A 253 -45.09 -13.31 19.66
C ARG A 253 -46.52 -12.78 19.54
N GLU A 254 -46.71 -11.58 19.02
CA GLU A 254 -48.01 -10.92 18.86
C GLU A 254 -48.68 -11.28 17.52
N LEU A 255 -47.92 -11.83 16.57
CA LEU A 255 -48.39 -12.22 15.25
C LEU A 255 -49.25 -13.49 15.30
N ARG A 256 -50.42 -13.44 14.66
CA ARG A 256 -51.40 -14.54 14.65
C ARG A 256 -51.63 -15.05 13.23
N VAL A 257 -51.71 -16.36 13.09
CA VAL A 257 -52.05 -17.01 11.81
C VAL A 257 -53.54 -17.31 11.76
N LYS A 258 -54.19 -16.95 10.64
CA LYS A 258 -55.58 -17.33 10.34
C LYS A 258 -55.68 -17.79 8.88
N GLY A 259 -55.77 -19.10 8.68
CA GLY A 259 -55.64 -19.69 7.35
C GLY A 259 -54.21 -19.52 6.85
N ASP A 260 -54.04 -19.00 5.62
CA ASP A 260 -52.73 -18.74 5.01
C ASP A 260 -52.26 -17.28 5.18
N GLU A 261 -52.85 -16.56 6.14
CA GLU A 261 -52.58 -15.14 6.38
C GLU A 261 -52.11 -14.86 7.80
N VAL A 262 -51.30 -13.81 7.93
CA VAL A 262 -50.72 -13.34 9.19
C VAL A 262 -51.33 -12.00 9.56
N PHE A 263 -51.68 -11.85 10.84
CA PHE A 263 -52.32 -10.67 11.38
C PHE A 263 -51.58 -10.15 12.60
N TYR A 264 -51.51 -8.83 12.72
CA TYR A 264 -51.25 -8.12 13.97
C TYR A 264 -52.53 -7.38 14.35
N ASP A 265 -53.11 -7.72 15.50
CA ASP A 265 -54.48 -7.33 15.85
C ASP A 265 -55.49 -7.62 14.73
N ASP A 266 -56.09 -6.59 14.14
CA ASP A 266 -57.06 -6.68 13.05
C ASP A 266 -56.44 -6.35 11.67
N VAL A 267 -55.14 -6.06 11.61
CA VAL A 267 -54.41 -5.68 10.39
C VAL A 267 -53.77 -6.93 9.77
N ARG A 268 -54.00 -7.15 8.46
CA ARG A 268 -53.35 -8.23 7.71
C ARG A 268 -51.94 -7.78 7.31
N ILE A 269 -50.92 -8.55 7.62
CA ILE A 269 -49.53 -8.16 7.37
C ILE A 269 -49.06 -8.66 6.02
N ASP A 270 -49.11 -7.86 4.95
CA ASP A 270 -48.66 -8.31 3.62
C ASP A 270 -47.16 -8.58 3.56
N VAL A 271 -46.34 -7.64 4.06
CA VAL A 271 -44.87 -7.72 4.09
C VAL A 271 -44.36 -7.30 5.46
N ALA A 272 -43.37 -8.01 5.98
CA ALA A 272 -42.66 -7.65 7.20
C ALA A 272 -41.21 -7.23 6.94
N TYR A 273 -40.75 -6.21 7.65
CA TYR A 273 -39.32 -5.96 7.86
C TYR A 273 -38.95 -6.42 9.27
N ARG A 274 -37.75 -6.98 9.44
CA ARG A 274 -37.31 -7.52 10.74
C ARG A 274 -36.04 -6.87 11.27
N ASP A 275 -36.03 -6.71 12.59
CA ASP A 275 -34.86 -6.40 13.41
C ASP A 275 -34.65 -7.51 14.45
N TYR A 276 -34.79 -8.76 14.00
CA TYR A 276 -34.53 -9.96 14.76
C TYR A 276 -33.73 -10.94 13.93
N GLU A 277 -32.63 -11.42 14.48
CA GLU A 277 -31.92 -12.57 13.96
C GLU A 277 -32.67 -13.87 14.24
N MET A 278 -32.43 -14.87 13.43
CA MET A 278 -32.95 -16.23 13.57
C MET A 278 -32.58 -16.82 14.94
N ARG A 279 -31.37 -16.58 15.46
CA ARG A 279 -30.99 -17.05 16.81
C ARG A 279 -31.88 -16.46 17.90
N GLU A 280 -32.33 -15.21 17.74
CA GLU A 280 -33.19 -14.53 18.69
C GLU A 280 -34.64 -15.03 18.57
N LEU A 281 -35.13 -15.25 17.34
CA LEU A 281 -36.42 -15.90 17.11
C LEU A 281 -36.49 -17.31 17.72
N VAL A 282 -35.41 -18.09 17.56
CA VAL A 282 -35.26 -19.42 18.17
C VAL A 282 -35.22 -19.31 19.71
N ALA A 283 -34.52 -18.32 20.26
CA ALA A 283 -34.49 -18.07 21.70
C ALA A 283 -35.88 -17.72 22.24
N LEU A 284 -36.65 -16.89 21.54
CA LEU A 284 -38.03 -16.53 21.90
C LEU A 284 -38.99 -17.73 21.86
N GLU A 285 -38.85 -18.63 20.88
CA GLU A 285 -39.63 -19.89 20.87
C GLU A 285 -39.32 -20.76 22.09
N LYS A 286 -38.03 -20.86 22.47
CA LYS A 286 -37.60 -21.62 23.65
C LYS A 286 -38.12 -21.00 24.95
N GLU A 287 -38.01 -19.69 25.08
CA GLU A 287 -38.45 -18.95 26.27
C GLU A 287 -39.98 -19.05 26.46
N SER A 288 -40.74 -18.85 25.39
CA SER A 288 -42.20 -18.87 25.44
C SER A 288 -42.80 -20.28 25.42
N GLY A 289 -42.03 -21.30 25.01
CA GLY A 289 -42.50 -22.67 24.81
C GLY A 289 -43.51 -22.81 23.66
N ARG A 290 -43.60 -21.81 22.77
CA ARG A 290 -44.56 -21.76 21.65
C ARG A 290 -43.83 -21.47 20.35
N GLN A 291 -44.33 -22.01 19.25
CA GLN A 291 -43.80 -21.67 17.94
C GLN A 291 -44.26 -20.27 17.52
N LEU A 292 -43.36 -19.52 16.86
CA LEU A 292 -43.65 -18.22 16.26
C LEU A 292 -44.28 -18.44 14.87
N ASP A 293 -45.47 -19.05 14.85
CA ASP A 293 -46.15 -19.49 13.63
C ASP A 293 -46.33 -18.34 12.61
N GLY A 294 -46.61 -17.13 13.09
CA GLY A 294 -46.72 -15.93 12.25
C GLY A 294 -45.42 -15.62 11.52
N MET A 295 -44.29 -15.60 12.22
CA MET A 295 -42.98 -15.37 11.60
C MET A 295 -42.61 -16.51 10.64
N ARG A 296 -42.78 -17.77 11.05
CA ARG A 296 -42.51 -18.93 10.18
C ARG A 296 -43.29 -18.85 8.87
N LEU A 297 -44.58 -18.51 8.94
CA LEU A 297 -45.42 -18.38 7.76
C LEU A 297 -45.00 -17.22 6.85
N LEU A 298 -44.66 -16.06 7.43
CA LEU A 298 -44.14 -14.92 6.67
C LEU A 298 -42.87 -15.30 5.89
N PHE A 299 -41.91 -15.97 6.53
CA PHE A 299 -40.72 -16.44 5.83
C PHE A 299 -41.05 -17.48 4.76
N ARG A 300 -41.83 -18.52 5.06
CA ARG A 300 -42.16 -19.57 4.07
C ARG A 300 -42.78 -19.03 2.79
N GLN A 301 -43.58 -17.97 2.91
CA GLN A 301 -44.24 -17.30 1.79
C GLN A 301 -43.41 -16.17 1.17
N ASN A 302 -42.13 -16.03 1.54
CA ASN A 302 -41.23 -14.97 1.08
C ASN A 302 -41.84 -13.56 1.27
N ARG A 303 -42.41 -13.30 2.45
CA ARG A 303 -43.06 -12.02 2.83
C ARG A 303 -42.20 -11.18 3.77
N VAL A 304 -40.91 -11.50 3.90
CA VAL A 304 -39.97 -10.84 4.81
C VAL A 304 -38.86 -10.18 4.00
N VAL A 305 -38.73 -8.86 4.12
CA VAL A 305 -37.57 -8.13 3.60
C VAL A 305 -36.44 -8.19 4.62
N SER A 306 -35.21 -8.36 4.10
CA SER A 306 -34.10 -8.92 4.86
C SER A 306 -34.45 -10.33 5.32
N SER A 307 -34.79 -11.18 4.34
CA SER A 307 -35.10 -12.62 4.49
C SER A 307 -33.97 -13.39 5.20
N ILE A 308 -34.03 -14.72 5.24
CA ILE A 308 -33.10 -15.56 5.98
C ILE A 308 -31.62 -15.41 5.55
N VAL A 309 -31.36 -14.84 4.37
CA VAL A 309 -30.01 -14.42 3.97
C VAL A 309 -29.39 -13.48 5.01
N GLY A 310 -30.20 -12.65 5.66
CA GLY A 310 -29.80 -11.78 6.76
C GLY A 310 -29.05 -12.51 7.86
N ASP A 311 -29.35 -13.80 8.09
CA ASP A 311 -28.71 -14.61 9.14
C ASP A 311 -27.39 -15.27 8.73
N PHE A 312 -26.99 -15.11 7.45
CA PHE A 312 -25.71 -15.57 6.90
C PHE A 312 -24.71 -14.41 6.71
N ASP A 313 -24.97 -13.27 7.34
CA ASP A 313 -24.13 -12.07 7.31
C ASP A 313 -22.95 -12.12 8.29
N HIS A 314 -22.57 -13.33 8.73
CA HIS A 314 -21.42 -13.54 9.61
C HIS A 314 -20.18 -12.91 8.97
N LYS A 315 -19.25 -12.39 9.78
CA LYS A 315 -18.00 -11.82 9.25
C LYS A 315 -17.21 -12.85 8.42
N SER A 316 -17.38 -14.14 8.71
CA SER A 316 -16.80 -15.26 7.97
C SER A 316 -17.35 -15.45 6.56
N CYS A 317 -18.50 -14.87 6.18
CA CYS A 317 -18.99 -14.97 4.80
C CYS A 317 -17.98 -14.40 3.79
N PHE A 318 -17.12 -13.45 4.21
CA PHE A 318 -16.03 -12.92 3.38
C PHE A 318 -14.92 -13.94 3.11
N GLU A 319 -14.78 -15.00 3.91
CA GLU A 319 -13.91 -16.14 3.56
C GLU A 319 -14.38 -16.80 2.26
N ILE A 320 -15.69 -16.93 2.04
CA ILE A 320 -16.26 -17.55 0.83
C ILE A 320 -15.91 -16.71 -0.40
N LEU A 321 -15.93 -15.38 -0.26
CA LEU A 321 -15.62 -14.45 -1.36
C LEU A 321 -14.11 -14.35 -1.64
N THR A 322 -13.27 -14.52 -0.61
CA THR A 322 -11.81 -14.34 -0.68
C THR A 322 -11.00 -15.63 -0.68
N ASP A 323 -11.62 -16.79 -0.50
CA ASP A 323 -10.99 -18.08 -0.77
C ASP A 323 -11.00 -18.35 -2.27
N PRO A 324 -9.84 -18.48 -2.93
CA PRO A 324 -9.79 -18.58 -4.38
C PRO A 324 -10.47 -19.85 -4.92
N VAL A 325 -10.53 -20.93 -4.13
CA VAL A 325 -11.16 -22.20 -4.56
C VAL A 325 -12.68 -22.07 -4.49
N LEU A 326 -13.22 -21.59 -3.37
CA LEU A 326 -14.67 -21.40 -3.23
C LEU A 326 -15.17 -20.31 -4.17
N SER A 327 -14.43 -19.21 -4.25
CA SER A 327 -14.78 -18.06 -5.07
C SER A 327 -14.83 -18.43 -6.57
N GLU A 328 -13.85 -19.21 -7.06
CA GLU A 328 -13.83 -19.73 -8.43
C GLU A 328 -14.93 -20.75 -8.73
N GLN A 329 -15.31 -21.55 -7.75
CA GLN A 329 -16.37 -22.54 -7.92
C GLN A 329 -17.74 -21.88 -8.06
N TYR A 330 -18.02 -20.82 -7.29
CA TYR A 330 -19.37 -20.29 -7.16
C TYR A 330 -19.62 -18.98 -7.92
N PHE A 331 -18.60 -18.17 -8.20
CA PHE A 331 -18.80 -16.80 -8.73
C PHE A 331 -18.08 -16.52 -10.05
N GLY A 332 -18.62 -15.58 -10.82
CA GLY A 332 -18.11 -15.20 -12.13
C GLY A 332 -16.75 -14.50 -12.07
N ALA A 333 -16.07 -14.38 -13.22
CA ALA A 333 -14.77 -13.70 -13.28
C ALA A 333 -14.84 -12.22 -12.87
N ASP A 334 -15.96 -11.55 -13.17
CA ASP A 334 -16.22 -10.15 -12.79
C ASP A 334 -16.41 -10.00 -11.28
N ASP A 335 -17.30 -10.82 -10.69
CA ASP A 335 -17.51 -10.87 -9.23
C ASP A 335 -16.18 -11.08 -8.50
N ARG A 336 -15.38 -12.05 -8.95
CA ARG A 336 -14.08 -12.35 -8.34
C ARG A 336 -13.08 -11.20 -8.44
N ARG A 337 -13.11 -10.41 -9.52
CA ARG A 337 -12.29 -9.20 -9.65
C ARG A 337 -12.72 -8.16 -8.61
N LEU A 338 -14.02 -7.97 -8.45
CA LEU A 338 -14.61 -7.05 -7.49
C LEU A 338 -14.28 -7.47 -6.05
N PHE A 339 -14.43 -8.76 -5.71
CA PHE A 339 -14.12 -9.27 -4.38
C PHE A 339 -12.65 -9.07 -4.03
N ARG A 340 -11.73 -9.40 -4.94
CA ARG A 340 -10.29 -9.19 -4.73
C ARG A 340 -9.91 -7.72 -4.51
N ARG A 341 -10.67 -6.79 -5.08
CA ARG A 341 -10.42 -5.35 -4.95
C ARG A 341 -11.02 -4.76 -3.67
N HIS A 342 -12.21 -5.23 -3.27
CA HIS A 342 -13.01 -4.53 -2.25
C HIS A 342 -13.32 -5.33 -0.99
N VAL A 343 -13.13 -6.64 -0.96
CA VAL A 343 -13.40 -7.48 0.22
C VAL A 343 -12.09 -7.87 0.88
N LEU A 344 -11.95 -7.52 2.17
CA LEU A 344 -10.76 -7.84 2.93
C LEU A 344 -10.61 -9.36 3.11
N TRP A 345 -9.40 -9.87 2.90
CA TRP A 345 -9.09 -11.28 3.14
C TRP A 345 -9.48 -11.64 4.58
N THR A 346 -10.27 -12.72 4.72
CA THR A 346 -10.88 -13.11 6.00
C THR A 346 -10.85 -14.62 6.12
N ARG A 347 -10.51 -15.16 7.30
CA ARG A 347 -10.57 -16.59 7.61
C ARG A 347 -11.15 -16.83 9.00
N VAL A 348 -12.02 -17.82 9.13
CA VAL A 348 -12.39 -18.42 10.42
C VAL A 348 -11.13 -18.98 11.08
N VAL A 349 -10.90 -18.60 12.32
CA VAL A 349 -9.73 -19.03 13.09
C VAL A 349 -9.89 -20.50 13.46
N ALA A 350 -8.98 -21.33 12.97
CA ALA A 350 -8.91 -22.76 13.27
C ALA A 350 -7.47 -23.25 13.06
N ASP A 351 -7.14 -24.40 13.65
CA ASP A 351 -5.88 -25.09 13.39
C ASP A 351 -5.94 -25.79 12.02
N ARG A 352 -5.62 -25.04 10.96
CA ARG A 352 -5.73 -25.50 9.56
C ARG A 352 -4.73 -24.81 8.64
N ARG A 353 -4.44 -25.49 7.53
CA ARG A 353 -3.81 -24.87 6.35
C ARG A 353 -4.86 -24.19 5.48
N THR A 354 -4.52 -23.03 4.94
CA THR A 354 -5.42 -22.27 4.04
C THR A 354 -4.63 -21.46 3.01
N ARG A 355 -5.33 -20.77 2.13
CA ARG A 355 -4.78 -19.75 1.24
C ARG A 355 -4.62 -18.45 2.03
N LEU A 356 -3.37 -18.12 2.35
CA LEU A 356 -2.93 -16.88 2.98
C LEU A 356 -3.04 -15.70 1.99
N PRO A 357 -2.85 -14.45 2.43
CA PRO A 357 -2.77 -13.31 1.52
C PRO A 357 -1.77 -13.53 0.38
N HIS A 358 -2.07 -13.00 -0.81
CA HIS A 358 -1.37 -13.25 -2.07
C HIS A 358 -1.40 -14.71 -2.57
N ASN A 359 -2.42 -15.48 -2.16
CA ASN A 359 -2.71 -16.85 -2.63
C ASN A 359 -1.63 -17.90 -2.32
N LYS A 360 -0.76 -17.67 -1.33
CA LYS A 360 0.21 -18.67 -0.87
C LYS A 360 -0.48 -19.67 0.06
N GLU A 361 -0.14 -20.95 -0.04
CA GLU A 361 -0.59 -21.94 0.93
C GLU A 361 0.26 -21.88 2.20
N GLY A 362 -0.38 -21.91 3.37
CA GLY A 362 0.36 -21.97 4.64
C GLY A 362 -0.54 -22.26 5.83
N ASP A 363 0.10 -22.32 7.00
CA ASP A 363 -0.57 -22.50 8.29
C ASP A 363 -1.21 -21.18 8.76
N LEU A 364 -2.51 -21.20 9.06
CA LEU A 364 -3.26 -20.00 9.41
C LEU A 364 -2.78 -19.40 10.74
N LEU A 365 -2.51 -20.24 11.74
CA LEU A 365 -2.17 -19.79 13.09
C LEU A 365 -0.73 -19.26 13.13
N GLU A 366 0.21 -19.94 12.47
CA GLU A 366 1.59 -19.45 12.31
C GLU A 366 1.60 -18.10 11.59
N TYR A 367 0.82 -17.95 10.52
CA TYR A 367 0.68 -16.68 9.82
C TYR A 367 0.09 -15.59 10.72
N ALA A 368 -0.99 -15.88 11.43
CA ALA A 368 -1.65 -14.92 12.31
C ALA A 368 -0.76 -14.48 13.48
N ARG A 369 0.10 -15.36 14.00
CA ARG A 369 1.08 -15.02 15.05
C ARG A 369 2.20 -14.12 14.53
N ARG A 370 2.76 -14.44 13.35
CA ARG A 370 3.91 -13.70 12.78
C ARG A 370 3.55 -12.36 12.14
N ASN A 371 2.32 -12.22 11.64
CA ASN A 371 1.88 -11.07 10.87
C ASN A 371 0.78 -10.28 11.59
N ARG A 372 0.76 -10.34 12.92
CA ARG A 372 -0.22 -9.68 13.80
C ARG A 372 -0.50 -8.23 13.38
N GLU A 373 0.54 -7.45 13.09
CA GLU A 373 0.41 -6.02 12.76
C GLU A 373 -0.41 -5.74 11.50
N LEU A 374 -0.61 -6.74 10.64
CA LEU A 374 -1.37 -6.65 9.40
C LEU A 374 -2.80 -7.19 9.54
N LEU A 375 -3.22 -7.55 10.76
CA LEU A 375 -4.44 -8.34 11.00
C LEU A 375 -5.33 -7.74 12.09
N VAL A 376 -6.60 -8.06 11.99
CA VAL A 376 -7.65 -7.79 12.99
C VAL A 376 -8.27 -9.13 13.38
N LEU A 377 -8.38 -9.37 14.67
CA LEU A 377 -9.05 -10.54 15.24
C LEU A 377 -10.39 -10.09 15.83
N LYS A 378 -11.49 -10.72 15.41
CA LYS A 378 -12.84 -10.31 15.84
C LYS A 378 -13.79 -11.50 15.98
N PRO A 379 -14.75 -11.45 16.92
CA PRO A 379 -15.80 -12.47 17.02
C PRO A 379 -16.63 -12.47 15.74
N ASN A 380 -17.06 -13.65 15.30
CA ASN A 380 -17.66 -13.84 13.99
C ASN A 380 -19.07 -13.23 13.87
N ARG A 381 -19.87 -13.30 14.95
CA ARG A 381 -21.29 -12.91 14.99
C ARG A 381 -21.63 -11.82 16.02
N ALA A 382 -20.63 -11.08 16.51
CA ALA A 382 -20.81 -9.96 17.43
C ALA A 382 -20.86 -8.60 16.70
N TYR A 383 -21.51 -7.61 17.32
CA TYR A 383 -21.66 -6.25 16.78
C TYR A 383 -21.07 -5.18 17.71
N GLY A 384 -21.06 -3.93 17.23
CA GLY A 384 -20.68 -2.77 18.04
C GLY A 384 -19.18 -2.69 18.38
N GLY A 385 -18.33 -3.46 17.69
CA GLY A 385 -16.89 -3.48 17.94
C GLY A 385 -16.47 -4.24 19.21
N THR A 386 -17.41 -4.87 19.91
CA THR A 386 -17.12 -5.67 21.10
C THR A 386 -16.25 -6.88 20.74
N GLY A 387 -15.13 -7.04 21.43
CA GLY A 387 -14.17 -8.14 21.21
C GLY A 387 -13.25 -7.95 20.00
N VAL A 388 -13.30 -6.81 19.30
CA VAL A 388 -12.39 -6.53 18.18
C VAL A 388 -10.99 -6.16 18.70
N MET A 389 -9.98 -6.91 18.27
CA MET A 389 -8.57 -6.66 18.56
C MET A 389 -7.82 -6.25 17.29
N LEU A 390 -7.21 -5.07 17.32
CA LEU A 390 -6.37 -4.56 16.26
C LEU A 390 -4.94 -5.04 16.51
N GLY A 391 -4.42 -5.96 15.70
CA GLY A 391 -3.14 -6.59 15.98
C GLY A 391 -1.97 -5.61 16.07
N ALA A 392 -1.99 -4.51 15.32
CA ALA A 392 -0.98 -3.45 15.43
C ALA A 392 -0.99 -2.70 16.78
N ALA A 393 -2.10 -2.73 17.52
CA ALA A 393 -2.29 -2.04 18.79
C ALA A 393 -2.38 -2.98 20.01
N THR A 394 -2.40 -4.30 19.79
CA THR A 394 -2.44 -5.33 20.84
C THR A 394 -1.03 -5.82 21.14
N GLU A 395 -0.68 -6.19 22.38
CA GLU A 395 0.63 -6.80 22.69
C GLU A 395 0.73 -8.26 22.20
N GLN A 396 1.95 -8.78 21.98
CA GLN A 396 2.12 -10.10 21.34
C GLN A 396 1.54 -11.22 22.21
N ALA A 397 1.77 -11.15 23.53
CA ALA A 397 1.27 -12.15 24.48
C ALA A 397 -0.26 -12.15 24.55
N GLU A 398 -0.89 -10.97 24.54
CA GLU A 398 -2.35 -10.83 24.55
C GLU A 398 -2.97 -11.35 23.25
N TRP A 399 -2.37 -11.04 22.10
CA TRP A 399 -2.79 -11.54 20.79
C TRP A 399 -2.70 -13.08 20.71
N GLU A 400 -1.63 -13.66 21.22
CA GLU A 400 -1.45 -15.12 21.23
C GLU A 400 -2.47 -15.81 22.15
N LEU A 401 -2.76 -15.23 23.31
CA LEU A 401 -3.80 -15.73 24.21
C LEU A 401 -5.17 -15.70 23.53
N ALA A 402 -5.51 -14.59 22.87
CA ALA A 402 -6.78 -14.46 22.18
C ALA A 402 -6.89 -15.41 20.97
N LEU A 403 -5.80 -15.64 20.23
CA LEU A 403 -5.76 -16.67 19.18
C LEU A 403 -5.98 -18.08 19.75
N GLN A 404 -5.42 -18.40 20.92
CA GLN A 404 -5.65 -19.69 21.57
C GLN A 404 -7.12 -19.86 21.97
N GLU A 405 -7.73 -18.83 22.56
CA GLU A 405 -9.15 -18.82 22.89
C GLU A 405 -10.04 -18.96 21.64
N ALA A 406 -9.69 -18.26 20.56
CA ALA A 406 -10.37 -18.35 19.28
C ALA A 406 -10.33 -19.77 18.69
N VAL A 407 -9.18 -20.45 18.76
CA VAL A 407 -9.04 -21.85 18.29
C VAL A 407 -9.90 -22.80 19.11
N LEU A 408 -9.97 -22.63 20.43
CA LEU A 408 -10.83 -23.46 21.30
C LEU A 408 -12.33 -23.35 20.97
N ARG A 409 -12.73 -22.27 20.29
CA ARG A 409 -14.12 -21.99 19.87
C ARG A 409 -14.31 -22.10 18.36
N SER A 410 -13.34 -22.67 17.64
CA SER A 410 -13.37 -22.72 16.16
C SER A 410 -14.58 -23.47 15.61
N ASP A 411 -15.04 -24.52 16.30
CA ASP A 411 -16.23 -25.31 15.95
C ASP A 411 -17.53 -24.79 16.62
N ASP A 412 -17.47 -23.69 17.38
CA ASP A 412 -18.63 -23.10 18.05
C ASP A 412 -19.34 -22.09 17.11
N PRO A 413 -20.55 -22.41 16.61
CA PRO A 413 -21.28 -21.54 15.67
C PRO A 413 -21.72 -20.20 16.29
N GLU A 414 -21.73 -20.06 17.61
CA GLU A 414 -22.11 -18.82 18.31
C GLU A 414 -20.88 -17.98 18.68
N HIS A 415 -19.77 -18.63 19.04
CA HIS A 415 -18.60 -17.95 19.62
C HIS A 415 -17.31 -18.08 18.81
N SER A 416 -17.39 -18.54 17.55
CA SER A 416 -16.26 -18.57 16.61
C SER A 416 -15.71 -17.17 16.33
N TRP A 417 -14.45 -17.14 15.86
CA TRP A 417 -13.70 -15.91 15.58
C TRP A 417 -13.17 -15.93 14.16
N VAL A 418 -12.96 -14.74 13.60
CA VAL A 418 -12.28 -14.56 12.32
C VAL A 418 -11.04 -13.71 12.48
N VAL A 419 -10.03 -14.02 11.67
CA VAL A 419 -8.89 -13.14 11.40
C VAL A 419 -9.09 -12.51 10.03
N GLN A 420 -8.93 -11.20 9.95
CA GLN A 420 -9.15 -10.40 8.74
C GLN A 420 -7.96 -9.48 8.50
N SER A 421 -7.63 -9.20 7.23
CA SER A 421 -6.62 -8.18 6.89
C SER A 421 -7.01 -6.83 7.48
N ALA A 422 -6.05 -6.16 8.13
CA ALA A 422 -6.23 -4.80 8.59
C ALA A 422 -6.31 -3.83 7.41
N THR A 423 -7.10 -2.77 7.58
CA THR A 423 -7.20 -1.64 6.65
C THR A 423 -6.95 -0.34 7.38
N ARG A 424 -6.58 0.71 6.64
CA ARG A 424 -6.36 2.04 7.21
C ARG A 424 -7.67 2.81 7.20
N LEU A 425 -8.13 3.20 8.39
CA LEU A 425 -9.29 4.06 8.56
C LEU A 425 -8.96 5.50 8.14
N PRO A 426 -9.78 6.14 7.28
CA PRO A 426 -9.66 7.57 6.99
C PRO A 426 -9.79 8.40 8.27
N VAL A 427 -8.96 9.43 8.39
CA VAL A 427 -9.00 10.37 9.52
C VAL A 427 -9.41 11.73 9.01
N HIS A 428 -10.52 12.23 9.52
CA HIS A 428 -11.02 13.56 9.19
C HIS A 428 -10.96 14.46 10.41
N GLU A 429 -10.56 15.70 10.20
CA GLU A 429 -10.59 16.74 11.23
C GLU A 429 -11.97 17.40 11.24
N PHE A 430 -12.56 17.51 12.43
CA PHE A 430 -13.86 18.14 12.66
C PHE A 430 -13.77 19.26 13.71
N PRO A 431 -14.53 20.36 13.55
CA PRO A 431 -14.66 21.36 14.60
C PRO A 431 -15.39 20.79 15.82
N VAL A 432 -14.83 21.03 17.01
CA VAL A 432 -15.34 20.58 18.31
C VAL A 432 -15.47 21.76 19.26
N VAL A 433 -16.66 21.92 19.86
CA VAL A 433 -16.92 22.97 20.85
C VAL A 433 -16.52 22.47 22.23
N GLY A 434 -15.55 23.15 22.85
CA GLY A 434 -15.09 22.88 24.21
C GLY A 434 -16.03 23.43 25.29
N PRO A 435 -15.84 23.05 26.57
CA PRO A 435 -16.68 23.50 27.68
C PRO A 435 -16.69 25.01 27.92
N ASP A 436 -15.65 25.72 27.48
CA ASP A 436 -15.51 27.18 27.54
C ASP A 436 -16.08 27.90 26.31
N GLY A 437 -16.70 27.15 25.38
CA GLY A 437 -17.26 27.66 24.14
C GLY A 437 -16.22 27.89 23.03
N ARG A 438 -14.94 27.59 23.25
CA ARG A 438 -13.91 27.66 22.20
C ARG A 438 -14.02 26.50 21.23
N VAL A 439 -13.67 26.73 19.98
CA VAL A 439 -13.69 25.70 18.94
C VAL A 439 -12.28 25.31 18.55
N PHE A 440 -12.04 24.00 18.44
CA PHE A 440 -10.77 23.44 18.00
C PHE A 440 -11.00 22.26 17.07
N GLY A 441 -10.02 21.97 16.21
CA GLY A 441 -10.04 20.82 15.34
C GLY A 441 -9.61 19.57 16.08
N GLU A 442 -10.38 18.49 15.95
CA GLU A 442 -9.99 17.17 16.45
C GLU A 442 -10.06 16.11 15.34
N PRO A 443 -9.12 15.16 15.31
CA PRO A 443 -9.14 14.05 14.37
C PRO A 443 -10.12 12.96 14.81
N PHE A 444 -10.90 12.45 13.86
CA PHE A 444 -11.77 11.29 14.05
C PHE A 444 -11.56 10.26 12.93
N TYR A 445 -11.50 8.99 13.31
CA TYR A 445 -11.58 7.87 12.37
C TYR A 445 -13.00 7.75 11.83
N ALA A 446 -13.15 7.58 10.53
CA ALA A 446 -14.44 7.48 9.85
C ALA A 446 -14.68 6.07 9.28
N VAL A 447 -15.89 5.57 9.48
CA VAL A 447 -16.40 4.33 8.88
C VAL A 447 -17.72 4.63 8.19
N MET A 448 -17.83 4.20 6.93
CA MET A 448 -19.03 4.33 6.12
C MET A 448 -19.91 3.09 6.29
N GLY A 449 -21.21 3.27 6.23
CA GLY A 449 -22.21 2.22 6.06
C GLY A 449 -23.01 2.52 4.82
N PHE A 450 -23.11 1.54 3.92
CA PHE A 450 -23.74 1.66 2.61
C PHE A 450 -24.94 0.73 2.50
N ALA A 451 -26.14 1.31 2.39
CA ALA A 451 -27.40 0.59 2.26
C ALA A 451 -27.92 0.67 0.81
N ALA A 452 -27.49 -0.29 -0.02
CA ALA A 452 -27.82 -0.29 -1.45
C ALA A 452 -29.18 -0.96 -1.72
N THR A 453 -29.97 -0.34 -2.59
CA THR A 453 -31.21 -0.88 -3.18
C THR A 453 -31.14 -0.72 -4.70
N GLU A 454 -32.02 -1.36 -5.46
CA GLU A 454 -32.09 -1.12 -6.92
C GLU A 454 -32.36 0.35 -7.27
N ASN A 455 -33.00 1.08 -6.34
CA ASN A 455 -33.41 2.47 -6.51
C ASN A 455 -32.38 3.49 -6.00
N GLY A 456 -31.26 3.08 -5.41
CA GLY A 456 -30.23 4.00 -4.94
C GLY A 456 -29.46 3.51 -3.72
N LEU A 457 -28.64 4.41 -3.16
CA LEU A 457 -27.71 4.14 -2.07
C LEU A 457 -28.02 5.02 -0.86
N GLY A 458 -28.37 4.41 0.27
CA GLY A 458 -28.35 5.08 1.57
C GLY A 458 -26.93 5.11 2.13
N THR A 459 -26.55 6.21 2.78
CA THR A 459 -25.23 6.42 3.37
C THR A 459 -25.31 6.76 4.83
N MET A 460 -24.40 6.21 5.63
CA MET A 460 -24.20 6.64 7.02
C MET A 460 -22.72 6.70 7.33
N CYS A 461 -22.22 7.84 7.83
CA CYS A 461 -20.84 7.95 8.29
C CYS A 461 -20.80 8.05 9.82
N ARG A 462 -20.13 7.07 10.45
CA ARG A 462 -19.87 7.05 11.89
C ARG A 462 -18.43 7.45 12.12
N VAL A 463 -18.20 8.28 13.14
CA VAL A 463 -16.88 8.78 13.49
C VAL A 463 -16.54 8.53 14.96
N SER A 464 -15.27 8.28 15.26
CA SER A 464 -14.77 8.06 16.63
C SER A 464 -13.32 8.53 16.79
N GLN A 465 -12.96 8.96 18.00
CA GLN A 465 -11.55 9.23 18.35
C GLN A 465 -10.74 7.94 18.56
N LYS A 466 -11.41 6.79 18.71
CA LYS A 466 -10.79 5.46 18.77
C LYS A 466 -10.86 4.77 17.40
N GLN A 467 -9.90 3.89 17.13
CA GLN A 467 -9.86 3.12 15.88
C GLN A 467 -10.99 2.10 15.77
N VAL A 468 -11.49 1.56 16.90
CA VAL A 468 -12.76 0.82 16.91
C VAL A 468 -13.88 1.85 16.94
N VAL A 469 -14.49 2.08 15.78
CA VAL A 469 -15.49 3.13 15.60
C VAL A 469 -16.86 2.67 16.09
N ASN A 470 -17.32 3.25 17.20
CA ASN A 470 -18.64 3.02 17.76
C ASN A 470 -19.24 4.36 18.25
N VAL A 471 -20.45 4.69 17.79
CA VAL A 471 -21.14 5.93 18.15
C VAL A 471 -21.49 5.98 19.65
N ALA A 472 -21.89 4.85 20.22
CA ALA A 472 -22.24 4.73 21.65
C ALA A 472 -21.02 4.90 22.58
N GLN A 473 -19.78 4.80 22.06
CA GLN A 473 -18.56 4.97 22.85
C GLN A 473 -17.92 6.37 22.66
N ARG A 474 -18.73 7.43 22.79
CA ARG A 474 -18.34 8.84 22.57
C ARG A 474 -17.96 9.17 21.12
N GLY A 475 -18.50 8.41 20.16
CA GLY A 475 -18.40 8.73 18.74
C GLY A 475 -19.44 9.77 18.30
N GLY A 476 -19.71 9.84 17.01
CA GLY A 476 -20.78 10.67 16.45
C GLY A 476 -21.10 10.33 15.00
N LEU A 477 -22.00 11.10 14.40
CA LEU A 477 -22.38 11.00 13.00
C LEU A 477 -21.82 12.18 12.21
N ALA A 478 -21.17 11.89 11.09
CA ALA A 478 -20.84 12.89 10.08
C ALA A 478 -21.88 12.81 8.96
N ALA A 479 -22.50 13.94 8.62
CA ALA A 479 -23.39 14.00 7.46
C ALA A 479 -22.57 13.83 6.18
N VAL A 480 -23.06 13.00 5.27
CA VAL A 480 -22.48 12.80 3.93
C VAL A 480 -23.40 13.53 2.95
N LEU A 481 -22.87 14.54 2.26
CA LEU A 481 -23.65 15.36 1.34
C LEU A 481 -23.09 15.23 -0.08
N GLU A 482 -24.00 15.26 -1.06
CA GLU A 482 -23.61 15.24 -2.48
C GLU A 482 -23.11 16.63 -2.88
N ALA A 483 -22.02 16.68 -3.64
CA ALA A 483 -21.49 17.93 -4.17
C ALA A 483 -21.10 17.79 -5.63
N GLU A 484 -21.34 18.82 -6.42
CA GLU A 484 -20.89 18.86 -7.81
C GLU A 484 -19.36 18.98 -7.88
N ALA A 485 -18.78 18.36 -8.90
CA ALA A 485 -17.38 18.61 -9.23
C ALA A 485 -17.18 20.13 -9.44
N PRO A 486 -16.12 20.74 -8.87
CA PRO A 486 -15.87 22.17 -9.03
C PRO A 486 -15.84 22.60 -10.51
N THR A 487 -16.70 23.55 -10.90
CA THR A 487 -16.90 24.02 -12.30
C THR A 487 -15.65 24.62 -12.92
N GLU A 488 -14.79 25.18 -12.07
CA GLU A 488 -13.40 25.36 -12.40
C GLU A 488 -12.63 24.26 -11.68
N LEU A 489 -11.99 23.36 -12.43
CA LEU A 489 -10.68 22.82 -12.03
C LEU A 489 -9.67 23.98 -12.04
N ARG A 490 -9.98 25.07 -11.31
CA ARG A 490 -8.96 25.92 -10.72
C ARG A 490 -8.28 24.96 -9.76
N ILE A 491 -7.23 24.32 -10.26
CA ILE A 491 -6.06 24.05 -9.44
C ILE A 491 -5.87 25.38 -8.70
N PRO A 492 -6.12 25.45 -7.39
CA PRO A 492 -6.05 26.73 -6.70
C PRO A 492 -4.72 27.34 -7.11
N LYS A 493 -4.68 28.62 -7.50
CA LYS A 493 -3.41 29.37 -7.46
C LYS A 493 -2.98 29.29 -6.02
N ARG A 494 -2.23 28.22 -5.72
CA ARG A 494 -1.84 27.81 -4.38
C ARG A 494 -0.90 28.91 -3.91
N PRO A 495 -1.03 29.38 -2.67
CA PRO A 495 -0.07 30.32 -2.12
C PRO A 495 1.34 29.73 -2.34
N MET A 496 2.34 30.56 -2.69
CA MET A 496 3.72 30.12 -2.90
C MET A 496 4.21 29.16 -1.80
N ALA A 497 3.75 29.37 -0.56
CA ALA A 497 3.99 28.52 0.60
C ALA A 497 3.59 27.03 0.43
N ARG A 498 2.60 26.65 -0.39
CA ARG A 498 2.22 25.25 -0.62
C ARG A 498 2.98 24.61 -1.78
N SER A 499 3.43 25.38 -2.77
CA SER A 499 4.38 24.91 -3.79
C SER A 499 5.71 24.58 -3.12
N GLU A 500 6.17 25.46 -2.23
CA GLU A 500 7.32 25.22 -1.36
C GLU A 500 7.10 23.96 -0.51
N ALA A 501 5.92 23.77 0.11
CA ALA A 501 5.66 22.59 0.93
C ALA A 501 5.64 21.26 0.13
N LEU A 502 5.17 21.26 -1.12
CA LEU A 502 5.17 20.07 -1.98
C LEU A 502 6.56 19.76 -2.52
N GLU A 503 7.27 20.77 -3.02
CA GLU A 503 8.67 20.61 -3.41
C GLU A 503 9.48 20.16 -2.20
N GLN A 504 9.27 20.75 -1.02
CA GLN A 504 9.94 20.35 0.23
C GLN A 504 9.59 18.91 0.63
N SER A 505 8.32 18.49 0.48
CA SER A 505 7.92 17.10 0.74
C SER A 505 8.56 16.13 -0.26
N LEU A 506 8.65 16.50 -1.53
CA LEU A 506 9.33 15.68 -2.53
C LEU A 506 10.85 15.64 -2.27
N ARG A 507 11.45 16.78 -1.93
CA ARG A 507 12.86 16.90 -1.53
C ARG A 507 13.18 16.03 -0.32
N ALA A 508 12.30 16.00 0.67
CA ALA A 508 12.45 15.11 1.83
C ALA A 508 12.43 13.64 1.42
N GLN A 509 11.50 13.23 0.55
CA GLN A 509 11.44 11.86 0.04
C GLN A 509 12.66 11.48 -0.82
N ILE A 510 13.14 12.40 -1.67
CA ILE A 510 14.38 12.21 -2.45
C ILE A 510 15.57 12.08 -1.50
N SER A 511 15.67 12.94 -0.49
CA SER A 511 16.74 12.88 0.51
C SER A 511 16.73 11.56 1.28
N GLU A 512 15.56 11.08 1.72
CA GLU A 512 15.43 9.77 2.36
C GLU A 512 15.87 8.62 1.44
N LEU A 513 15.45 8.62 0.17
CA LEU A 513 15.89 7.64 -0.82
C LEU A 513 17.41 7.65 -0.98
N ARG A 514 18.01 8.83 -1.11
CA ARG A 514 19.47 8.97 -1.26
C ARG A 514 20.23 8.54 -0.01
N HIS A 515 19.71 8.83 1.17
CA HIS A 515 20.32 8.34 2.42
C HIS A 515 20.27 6.82 2.51
N LEU A 516 19.18 6.19 2.04
CA LEU A 516 19.10 4.74 1.93
C LEU A 516 20.12 4.20 0.92
N ASP A 517 20.21 4.78 -0.27
CA ASP A 517 21.21 4.41 -1.30
C ASP A 517 22.65 4.49 -0.74
N GLN A 518 22.97 5.60 -0.08
CA GLN A 518 24.28 5.83 0.55
C GLN A 518 24.57 4.84 1.67
N THR A 519 23.56 4.51 2.49
CA THR A 519 23.72 3.56 3.59
C THR A 519 23.92 2.14 3.06
N ILE A 520 23.15 1.74 2.05
CA ILE A 520 23.32 0.46 1.35
C ILE A 520 24.74 0.37 0.78
N ALA A 521 25.18 1.40 0.06
CA ALA A 521 26.50 1.43 -0.55
C ALA A 521 27.64 1.45 0.49
N LEU A 522 27.44 2.07 1.65
CA LEU A 522 28.38 2.02 2.78
C LEU A 522 28.49 0.61 3.39
N LEU A 523 27.37 -0.11 3.51
CA LEU A 523 27.38 -1.51 3.96
C LEU A 523 28.06 -2.43 2.94
N ASP A 524 27.89 -2.19 1.64
CA ASP A 524 28.63 -2.89 0.58
C ASP A 524 30.13 -2.61 0.70
N TRP A 525 30.53 -1.35 0.93
CA TRP A 525 31.95 -1.01 1.15
C TRP A 525 32.54 -1.69 2.38
N ASP A 526 31.80 -1.73 3.49
CA ASP A 526 32.24 -2.41 4.72
C ASP A 526 32.39 -3.92 4.49
N GLU A 527 31.50 -4.52 3.68
CA GLU A 527 31.54 -5.95 3.31
C GLU A 527 32.85 -6.33 2.58
N GLU A 528 33.41 -5.39 1.80
CA GLU A 528 34.63 -5.58 1.00
C GLU A 528 35.93 -5.14 1.73
N THR A 529 35.82 -4.49 2.89
CA THR A 529 36.97 -3.85 3.57
C THR A 529 37.18 -4.31 5.01
N MET A 530 36.15 -4.23 5.86
CA MET A 530 36.28 -4.35 7.31
C MET A 530 35.45 -5.48 7.93
N LEU A 531 34.42 -5.97 7.22
CA LEU A 531 33.48 -6.98 7.73
C LEU A 531 34.20 -8.29 8.10
N PRO A 532 34.04 -8.80 9.34
CA PRO A 532 34.50 -10.14 9.69
C PRO A 532 33.77 -11.21 8.87
N SER A 533 34.47 -12.28 8.48
CA SER A 533 33.91 -13.34 7.62
C SER A 533 32.61 -13.97 8.14
N ALA A 534 32.44 -14.06 9.47
CA ALA A 534 31.22 -14.60 10.08
C ALA A 534 29.99 -13.69 9.93
N GLY A 535 30.17 -12.39 9.67
CA GLY A 535 29.08 -11.40 9.58
C GLY A 535 28.38 -11.32 8.23
N ARG A 536 28.80 -12.11 7.22
CA ARG A 536 28.26 -12.03 5.85
C ARG A 536 26.77 -12.35 5.75
N VAL A 537 26.30 -13.33 6.50
CA VAL A 537 24.87 -13.71 6.51
C VAL A 537 24.02 -12.55 7.03
N GLU A 538 24.39 -12.00 8.17
CA GLU A 538 23.71 -10.85 8.80
C GLU A 538 23.79 -9.60 7.91
N ARG A 539 24.93 -9.38 7.22
CA ARG A 539 25.08 -8.31 6.22
C ARG A 539 24.09 -8.46 5.07
N GLY A 540 23.91 -9.67 4.55
CA GLY A 540 22.90 -9.97 3.54
C GLY A 540 21.48 -9.64 4.00
N GLU A 541 21.12 -9.99 5.24
CA GLU A 541 19.81 -9.69 5.82
C GLU A 541 19.58 -8.18 6.03
N GLN A 542 20.61 -7.44 6.46
CA GLN A 542 20.60 -5.99 6.58
C GLN A 542 20.34 -5.33 5.22
N LEU A 543 21.11 -5.72 4.19
CA LEU A 543 20.96 -5.21 2.82
C LEU A 543 19.58 -5.52 2.24
N ALA A 544 19.08 -6.74 2.41
CA ALA A 544 17.75 -7.15 1.94
C ALA A 544 16.62 -6.35 2.62
N THR A 545 16.78 -6.00 3.89
CA THR A 545 15.83 -5.16 4.63
C THR A 545 15.81 -3.74 4.08
N LEU A 546 16.98 -3.11 3.92
CA LEU A 546 17.10 -1.75 3.42
C LEU A 546 16.63 -1.61 1.97
N GLU A 547 16.98 -2.55 1.10
CA GLU A 547 16.48 -2.61 -0.28
C GLU A 547 14.97 -2.79 -0.32
N GLY A 548 14.40 -3.57 0.61
CA GLY A 548 12.95 -3.71 0.76
C GLY A 548 12.24 -2.40 1.13
N ILE A 549 12.82 -1.61 2.05
CA ILE A 549 12.31 -0.29 2.46
C ILE A 549 12.41 0.70 1.28
N ARG A 550 13.60 0.77 0.67
CA ARG A 550 13.86 1.61 -0.51
C ARG A 550 12.89 1.31 -1.65
N HIS A 551 12.69 0.02 -1.95
CA HIS A 551 11.73 -0.42 -2.96
C HIS A 551 10.30 0.00 -2.61
N ALA A 552 9.85 -0.21 -1.36
CA ALA A 552 8.53 0.19 -0.90
C ALA A 552 8.27 1.70 -1.06
N MET A 553 9.29 2.54 -0.79
CA MET A 553 9.21 3.98 -1.04
C MET A 553 9.06 4.28 -2.53
N LEU A 554 9.88 3.66 -3.38
CA LEU A 554 9.86 3.86 -4.84
C LEU A 554 8.54 3.42 -5.49
N VAL A 555 7.90 2.36 -5.01
CA VAL A 555 6.61 1.88 -5.56
C VAL A 555 5.40 2.54 -4.93
N SER A 556 5.57 3.34 -3.87
CA SER A 556 4.44 3.99 -3.19
C SER A 556 3.69 4.94 -4.13
N ASP A 557 2.36 4.90 -4.10
CA ASP A 557 1.50 5.81 -4.88
C ASP A 557 1.76 7.27 -4.47
N ARG A 558 1.94 7.53 -3.17
CA ARG A 558 2.27 8.85 -2.61
C ARG A 558 3.46 9.52 -3.29
N LEU A 559 4.57 8.79 -3.49
CA LEU A 559 5.73 9.35 -4.17
C LEU A 559 5.44 9.62 -5.65
N GLY A 560 4.57 8.84 -6.29
CA GLY A 560 4.13 9.04 -7.67
C GLY A 560 3.29 10.30 -7.81
N ASP A 561 2.31 10.45 -6.93
CA ASP A 561 1.46 11.64 -6.84
C ASP A 561 2.32 12.90 -6.62
N LEU A 562 3.28 12.84 -5.69
CA LEU A 562 4.21 13.95 -5.43
C LEU A 562 5.04 14.31 -6.68
N VAL A 563 5.54 13.32 -7.41
CA VAL A 563 6.30 13.55 -8.66
C VAL A 563 5.42 14.26 -9.70
N GLU A 564 4.19 13.80 -9.92
CA GLU A 564 3.30 14.38 -10.91
C GLU A 564 2.77 15.77 -10.47
N GLU A 565 2.45 15.95 -9.19
CA GLU A 565 2.03 17.24 -8.63
C GLU A 565 3.12 18.30 -8.73
N VAL A 566 4.38 17.95 -8.43
CA VAL A 566 5.52 18.88 -8.55
C VAL A 566 5.84 19.14 -10.02
N ALA A 567 5.78 18.12 -10.89
CA ALA A 567 5.99 18.30 -12.33
C ALA A 567 5.02 19.30 -12.96
N ALA A 568 3.74 19.24 -12.57
CA ALA A 568 2.70 20.15 -13.06
C ALA A 568 2.88 21.61 -12.60
N GLN A 569 3.65 21.86 -11.54
CA GLN A 569 3.85 23.19 -10.94
C GLN A 569 5.22 23.81 -11.29
N SER A 570 6.12 23.07 -11.93
CA SER A 570 7.54 23.43 -12.10
C SER A 570 7.91 23.90 -13.52
N GLU A 571 6.95 24.49 -14.26
CA GLU A 571 7.21 24.97 -15.62
C GLU A 571 8.37 25.98 -15.64
N GLY A 572 9.42 25.66 -16.41
CA GLY A 572 10.61 26.52 -16.59
C GLY A 572 11.83 26.16 -15.74
N ASN A 573 11.77 25.19 -14.82
CA ASN A 573 12.94 24.69 -14.09
C ASN A 573 13.52 23.42 -14.73
N GLU A 574 14.55 23.57 -15.57
CA GLU A 574 15.18 22.46 -16.29
C GLU A 574 15.84 21.43 -15.35
N ARG A 575 16.47 21.87 -14.25
CA ARG A 575 17.11 20.97 -13.28
C ARG A 575 16.09 20.09 -12.58
N LEU A 576 15.02 20.69 -12.06
CA LEU A 576 13.94 19.96 -11.41
C LEU A 576 13.22 19.03 -12.40
N SER A 577 13.01 19.47 -13.64
CA SER A 577 12.46 18.61 -14.70
C SER A 577 13.33 17.38 -14.97
N ARG A 578 14.65 17.55 -15.00
CA ARG A 578 15.61 16.44 -15.17
C ARG A 578 15.56 15.49 -13.97
N GLU A 579 15.57 16.01 -12.75
CA GLU A 579 15.49 15.20 -11.53
C GLU A 579 14.20 14.38 -11.46
N LEU A 580 13.05 14.99 -11.76
CA LEU A 580 11.76 14.29 -11.84
C LEU A 580 11.79 13.18 -12.89
N THR A 581 12.50 13.38 -14.01
CA THR A 581 12.67 12.35 -15.04
C THR A 581 13.49 11.16 -14.52
N LEU A 582 14.57 11.43 -13.77
CA LEU A 582 15.37 10.37 -13.13
C LEU A 582 14.54 9.62 -12.09
N LEU A 583 13.78 10.33 -11.25
CA LEU A 583 12.92 9.72 -10.23
C LEU A 583 11.82 8.86 -10.86
N ARG A 584 11.15 9.33 -11.92
CA ARG A 584 10.16 8.53 -12.68
C ARG A 584 10.77 7.24 -13.23
N ARG A 585 12.02 7.28 -13.67
CA ARG A 585 12.73 6.09 -14.16
C ARG A 585 12.98 5.11 -13.02
N LEU A 586 13.53 5.56 -11.90
CA LEU A 586 13.73 4.73 -10.70
C LEU A 586 12.42 4.07 -10.26
N ARG A 587 11.33 4.84 -10.21
CA ARG A 587 9.99 4.32 -9.90
C ARG A 587 9.52 3.27 -10.89
N ARG A 588 9.67 3.52 -12.19
CA ARG A 588 9.25 2.57 -13.24
C ARG A 588 9.99 1.23 -13.12
N HIS A 589 11.30 1.28 -12.88
CA HIS A 589 12.10 0.06 -12.67
C HIS A 589 11.64 -0.66 -11.40
N ALA A 590 11.38 0.06 -10.31
CA ALA A 590 10.87 -0.54 -9.09
C ALA A 590 9.48 -1.17 -9.28
N LEU A 591 8.53 -0.47 -9.92
CA LEU A 591 7.18 -0.98 -10.17
C LEU A 591 7.14 -2.23 -11.05
N ALA A 592 8.13 -2.39 -11.93
CA ALA A 592 8.24 -3.58 -12.77
C ALA A 592 8.66 -4.84 -11.98
N LEU A 593 9.28 -4.67 -10.80
CA LEU A 593 9.86 -5.75 -10.02
C LEU A 593 8.96 -6.14 -8.84
N PRO A 594 8.54 -7.41 -8.71
CA PRO A 594 7.88 -7.87 -7.50
C PRO A 594 8.78 -7.72 -6.26
N GLN A 595 8.23 -7.28 -5.13
CA GLN A 595 8.99 -7.10 -3.89
C GLN A 595 9.71 -8.39 -3.42
N ASP A 596 9.06 -9.54 -3.60
CA ASP A 596 9.65 -10.85 -3.28
C ASP A 596 10.88 -11.17 -4.15
N LEU A 597 10.91 -10.72 -5.40
CA LEU A 597 12.05 -10.89 -6.31
C LEU A 597 13.23 -10.03 -5.86
N VAL A 598 12.98 -8.78 -5.45
CA VAL A 598 14.01 -7.87 -4.93
C VAL A 598 14.71 -8.45 -3.71
N ARG A 599 13.94 -8.98 -2.74
CA ARG A 599 14.49 -9.61 -1.53
C ARG A 599 15.30 -10.88 -1.84
N GLN A 600 14.76 -11.75 -2.69
CA GLN A 600 15.45 -12.98 -3.09
C GLN A 600 16.77 -12.69 -3.82
N PHE A 601 16.78 -11.68 -4.69
CA PHE A 601 17.96 -11.25 -5.41
C PHE A 601 19.06 -10.74 -4.48
N ALA A 602 18.73 -9.88 -3.50
CA ALA A 602 19.70 -9.36 -2.53
C ALA A 602 20.37 -10.49 -1.72
N ASN A 603 19.57 -11.43 -1.20
CA ASN A 603 20.08 -12.58 -0.46
C ASN A 603 20.96 -13.50 -1.34
N ALA A 604 20.51 -13.79 -2.57
CA ALA A 604 21.26 -14.62 -3.50
C ALA A 604 22.61 -13.98 -3.90
N LYS A 605 22.66 -12.65 -4.05
CA LYS A 605 23.90 -11.91 -4.36
C LYS A 605 24.94 -12.09 -3.26
N SER A 606 24.58 -11.86 -1.99
CA SER A 606 25.51 -12.00 -0.86
C SER A 606 25.98 -13.46 -0.67
N GLN A 607 25.07 -14.43 -0.77
CA GLN A 607 25.42 -15.86 -0.70
C GLN A 607 26.38 -16.27 -1.84
N SER A 608 26.11 -15.80 -3.05
CA SER A 608 26.94 -16.11 -4.22
C SER A 608 28.32 -15.47 -4.12
N LEU A 609 28.44 -14.26 -3.54
CA LEU A 609 29.72 -13.62 -3.26
C LEU A 609 30.56 -14.45 -2.26
N GLY A 610 29.97 -14.88 -1.15
CA GLY A 610 30.66 -15.72 -0.16
C GLY A 610 31.13 -17.06 -0.75
N ALA A 611 30.25 -17.72 -1.51
CA ALA A 611 30.61 -18.97 -2.21
C ALA A 611 31.71 -18.76 -3.25
N TRP A 612 31.69 -17.63 -3.97
CA TRP A 612 32.72 -17.27 -4.96
C TRP A 612 34.09 -17.06 -4.32
N GLU A 613 34.18 -16.34 -3.19
CA GLU A 613 35.45 -16.11 -2.50
C GLU A 613 36.09 -17.42 -2.06
N GLU A 614 35.29 -18.31 -1.47
CA GLU A 614 35.73 -19.65 -1.06
C GLU A 614 36.16 -20.49 -2.27
N ALA A 615 35.33 -20.53 -3.31
CA ALA A 615 35.60 -21.27 -4.53
C ALA A 615 36.88 -20.78 -5.21
N ARG A 616 37.10 -19.46 -5.26
CA ARG A 616 38.30 -18.84 -5.85
C ARG A 616 39.55 -19.16 -5.04
N ALA A 617 39.46 -19.15 -3.71
CA ALA A 617 40.58 -19.51 -2.84
C ALA A 617 40.98 -20.98 -2.98
N LYS A 618 40.01 -21.86 -3.27
CA LYS A 618 40.20 -23.31 -3.39
C LYS A 618 40.34 -23.81 -4.83
N ASP A 619 40.24 -22.94 -5.83
CA ASP A 619 40.16 -23.29 -7.25
C ASP A 619 39.07 -24.34 -7.54
N ALA A 620 37.89 -24.16 -6.94
CA ALA A 620 36.82 -25.16 -6.89
C ALA A 620 35.47 -24.60 -7.38
N TYR A 621 35.29 -24.54 -8.70
CA TYR A 621 34.07 -23.99 -9.34
C TYR A 621 32.77 -24.66 -8.85
N GLU A 622 32.81 -25.96 -8.54
CA GLU A 622 31.64 -26.72 -8.06
C GLU A 622 31.06 -26.17 -6.73
N LEU A 623 31.86 -25.45 -5.94
CA LEU A 623 31.37 -24.77 -4.73
C LEU A 623 30.57 -23.50 -5.06
N PHE A 624 30.89 -22.85 -6.18
CA PHE A 624 30.23 -21.62 -6.63
C PHE A 624 29.00 -21.90 -7.49
N ALA A 625 29.06 -22.91 -8.36
CA ALA A 625 28.07 -23.16 -9.39
C ALA A 625 26.61 -23.17 -8.89
N PRO A 626 26.24 -23.83 -7.78
CA PRO A 626 24.84 -23.83 -7.32
C PRO A 626 24.34 -22.44 -6.91
N SER A 627 25.17 -21.66 -6.23
CA SER A 627 24.82 -20.29 -5.82
C SER A 627 24.73 -19.35 -7.02
N PHE A 628 25.61 -19.53 -8.01
CA PHE A 628 25.64 -18.76 -9.24
C PHE A 628 24.42 -19.05 -10.11
N ASP A 629 24.06 -20.32 -10.28
CA ASP A 629 22.87 -20.73 -11.05
C ASP A 629 21.59 -20.11 -10.46
N ARG A 630 21.49 -20.08 -9.12
CA ARG A 630 20.38 -19.44 -8.43
C ARG A 630 20.37 -17.93 -8.68
N LEU A 631 21.52 -17.26 -8.56
CA LEU A 631 21.64 -15.83 -8.83
C LEU A 631 21.29 -15.50 -10.28
N LEU A 632 21.81 -16.28 -11.24
CA LEU A 632 21.57 -16.10 -12.67
C LEU A 632 20.10 -16.30 -13.03
N ALA A 633 19.41 -17.26 -12.42
CA ALA A 633 17.96 -17.43 -12.59
C ALA A 633 17.19 -16.18 -12.16
N LEU A 634 17.55 -15.60 -11.00
CA LEU A 634 16.92 -14.37 -10.50
C LEU A 634 17.27 -13.14 -11.35
N VAL A 635 18.50 -13.04 -11.87
CA VAL A 635 18.87 -11.99 -12.84
C VAL A 635 18.01 -12.08 -14.09
N ARG A 636 17.78 -13.28 -14.62
CA ARG A 636 16.94 -13.48 -15.82
C ARG A 636 15.47 -13.11 -15.56
N GLU A 637 14.92 -13.49 -14.41
CA GLU A 637 13.57 -13.11 -14.01
C GLU A 637 13.44 -11.58 -13.87
N ARG A 638 14.43 -10.94 -13.24
CA ARG A 638 14.51 -9.47 -13.13
C ARG A 638 14.59 -8.81 -14.50
N ALA A 639 15.44 -9.32 -15.40
CA ALA A 639 15.60 -8.80 -16.76
C ALA A 639 14.30 -8.88 -17.56
N GLN A 640 13.57 -10.00 -17.46
CA GLN A 640 12.28 -10.19 -18.11
C GLN A 640 11.22 -9.21 -17.57
N ALA A 641 11.18 -9.04 -16.25
CA ALA A 641 10.28 -8.10 -15.62
C ALA A 641 10.53 -6.64 -16.06
N LEU A 642 11.80 -6.23 -16.18
CA LEU A 642 12.19 -4.91 -16.65
C LEU A 642 11.95 -4.70 -18.14
N ALA A 643 12.20 -5.73 -18.97
CA ALA A 643 12.06 -5.63 -20.42
C ALA A 643 10.59 -5.65 -20.89
N GLY A 644 9.70 -6.28 -20.13
CA GLY A 644 8.32 -6.53 -20.58
C GLY A 644 8.30 -7.37 -21.86
N ALA A 645 7.91 -6.76 -22.98
CA ALA A 645 7.92 -7.40 -24.30
C ALA A 645 9.22 -7.19 -25.10
N GLY A 646 10.19 -6.44 -24.55
CA GLY A 646 11.48 -6.15 -25.17
C GLY A 646 12.53 -7.25 -24.96
N GLU A 647 13.76 -6.96 -25.38
CA GLU A 647 14.91 -7.85 -25.18
C GLU A 647 15.41 -7.78 -23.71
N PRO A 648 15.45 -8.90 -22.96
CA PRO A 648 15.90 -8.90 -21.56
C PRO A 648 17.31 -8.35 -21.34
N TYR A 649 18.25 -8.64 -22.24
CA TYR A 649 19.62 -8.15 -22.09
C TYR A 649 19.73 -6.63 -22.29
N ASP A 650 18.93 -6.05 -23.21
CA ASP A 650 18.86 -4.60 -23.40
C ASP A 650 18.35 -3.89 -22.14
N ALA A 651 17.40 -4.50 -21.43
CA ALA A 651 16.91 -3.95 -20.16
C ALA A 651 18.00 -3.93 -19.07
N LEU A 652 18.86 -4.94 -19.01
CA LEU A 652 20.02 -4.95 -18.09
C LEU A 652 21.10 -3.94 -18.50
N LEU A 653 21.35 -3.78 -19.80
CA LEU A 653 22.29 -2.76 -20.30
C LEU A 653 21.81 -1.34 -19.97
N ASP A 654 20.52 -1.06 -20.14
CA ASP A 654 19.94 0.25 -19.84
C ASP A 654 20.15 0.65 -18.38
N GLU A 655 20.07 -0.29 -17.42
CA GLU A 655 20.32 -0.01 -15.99
C GLU A 655 21.72 0.57 -15.73
N HIS A 656 22.73 0.18 -16.50
CA HIS A 656 24.11 0.67 -16.36
C HIS A 656 24.42 1.87 -17.26
N GLU A 657 23.82 1.92 -18.44
CA GLU A 657 24.04 2.96 -19.45
C GLU A 657 22.71 3.33 -20.11
N LEU A 658 22.13 4.46 -19.71
CA LEU A 658 20.80 4.89 -20.16
C LEU A 658 20.70 4.96 -21.69
N GLY A 659 19.72 4.26 -22.25
CA GLY A 659 19.44 4.16 -23.68
C GLY A 659 20.40 3.26 -24.44
N MET A 660 21.24 2.49 -23.76
CA MET A 660 22.09 1.47 -24.39
C MET A 660 21.28 0.20 -24.69
N GLY A 661 21.67 -0.48 -25.76
CA GLY A 661 21.15 -1.78 -26.14
C GLY A 661 22.09 -2.42 -27.15
N ARG A 662 21.93 -3.72 -27.42
CA ARG A 662 22.80 -4.49 -28.32
C ARG A 662 22.92 -3.84 -29.69
N SER A 663 21.81 -3.31 -30.24
CA SER A 663 21.81 -2.61 -31.53
C SER A 663 22.77 -1.41 -31.61
N ARG A 664 23.09 -0.78 -30.48
CA ARG A 664 24.07 0.32 -30.38
C ARG A 664 25.45 -0.18 -29.98
N LEU A 665 25.52 -1.23 -29.15
CA LEU A 665 26.76 -1.73 -28.57
C LEU A 665 27.51 -2.71 -29.47
N ASP A 666 26.81 -3.61 -30.17
CA ASP A 666 27.41 -4.61 -31.07
C ASP A 666 28.35 -3.98 -32.11
N PRO A 667 27.96 -2.90 -32.84
CA PRO A 667 28.84 -2.30 -33.84
C PRO A 667 30.12 -1.73 -33.22
N VAL A 668 30.04 -1.19 -32.00
CA VAL A 668 31.19 -0.64 -31.27
C VAL A 668 32.14 -1.76 -30.85
N LEU A 669 31.60 -2.85 -30.29
CA LEU A 669 32.41 -4.00 -29.87
C LEU A 669 33.05 -4.71 -31.06
N ASP A 670 32.37 -4.78 -32.20
CA ASP A 670 32.92 -5.33 -33.44
C ASP A 670 34.06 -4.45 -33.99
N GLU A 671 33.89 -3.14 -34.02
CA GLU A 671 34.95 -2.20 -34.43
C GLU A 671 36.18 -2.34 -33.52
N VAL A 672 35.97 -2.33 -32.20
CA VAL A 672 37.02 -2.51 -31.18
C VAL A 672 37.73 -3.85 -31.36
N ARG A 673 37.00 -4.95 -31.53
CA ARG A 673 37.60 -6.28 -31.74
C ARG A 673 38.43 -6.32 -33.01
N ASN A 674 37.88 -5.84 -34.13
CA ASN A 674 38.52 -5.88 -35.44
C ASN A 674 39.80 -5.03 -35.47
N ALA A 675 39.82 -3.90 -34.76
CA ALA A 675 40.99 -3.04 -34.67
C ALA A 675 42.06 -3.56 -33.69
N LEU A 676 41.65 -4.01 -32.50
CA LEU A 676 42.60 -4.32 -31.41
C LEU A 676 43.22 -5.72 -31.53
N VAL A 677 42.52 -6.72 -32.08
CA VAL A 677 43.09 -8.08 -32.21
C VAL A 677 44.39 -8.10 -33.03
N PRO A 678 44.49 -7.45 -34.21
CA PRO A 678 45.76 -7.33 -34.93
C PRO A 678 46.81 -6.54 -34.14
N LEU A 679 46.42 -5.40 -33.55
CA LEU A 679 47.34 -4.51 -32.83
C LEU A 679 48.00 -5.21 -31.63
N VAL A 680 47.21 -5.96 -30.86
CA VAL A 680 47.71 -6.73 -29.71
C VAL A 680 48.69 -7.82 -30.16
N ARG A 681 48.42 -8.51 -31.29
CA ARG A 681 49.33 -9.53 -31.83
C ARG A 681 50.68 -8.95 -32.22
N ASP A 682 50.68 -7.80 -32.88
CA ASP A 682 51.90 -7.11 -33.33
C ASP A 682 52.71 -6.57 -32.15
N ALA A 683 52.04 -5.98 -31.15
CA ALA A 683 52.69 -5.40 -29.98
C ALA A 683 53.27 -6.47 -29.01
N ASN A 684 52.61 -7.63 -28.87
CA ASN A 684 53.04 -8.71 -27.98
C ASN A 684 54.43 -9.26 -28.32
N ALA A 685 54.83 -9.24 -29.60
CA ALA A 685 56.12 -9.76 -30.06
C ALA A 685 57.35 -8.99 -29.55
N SER A 686 57.17 -7.81 -28.93
CA SER A 686 58.24 -6.85 -28.59
C SER A 686 58.43 -6.58 -27.08
N SER A 687 57.80 -7.35 -26.19
CA SER A 687 57.70 -6.98 -24.77
C SER A 687 58.87 -7.48 -23.89
N THR A 688 59.60 -6.57 -23.22
CA THR A 688 60.64 -6.88 -22.20
C THR A 688 60.23 -6.41 -20.79
N GLY A 689 60.56 -7.20 -19.77
CA GLY A 689 60.14 -6.97 -18.37
C GLY A 689 60.95 -5.93 -17.60
N LEU A 690 60.91 -4.67 -18.05
CA LEU A 690 61.79 -3.56 -17.63
C LEU A 690 61.76 -3.22 -16.12
N LEU A 691 60.68 -3.53 -15.40
CA LEU A 691 60.50 -3.20 -13.98
C LEU A 691 60.55 -4.43 -13.05
N ARG A 692 60.81 -5.62 -13.57
CA ARG A 692 60.82 -6.86 -12.78
C ARG A 692 62.03 -6.93 -11.84
N GLY A 693 61.81 -7.44 -10.63
CA GLY A 693 62.87 -7.70 -9.64
C GLY A 693 63.20 -6.51 -8.72
N HIS A 694 62.51 -5.39 -8.89
CA HIS A 694 62.59 -4.25 -7.99
C HIS A 694 61.56 -4.40 -6.85
N ARG A 695 61.92 -3.96 -5.64
CA ARG A 695 61.04 -4.03 -4.46
C ARG A 695 60.65 -2.62 -4.00
N PHE A 696 59.36 -2.33 -4.01
CA PHE A 696 58.78 -1.06 -3.60
C PHE A 696 58.03 -1.27 -2.28
N VAL A 697 58.65 -0.89 -1.16
CA VAL A 697 58.09 -1.14 0.18
C VAL A 697 56.67 -0.59 0.34
N GLU A 698 55.79 -1.35 0.99
CA GLU A 698 54.35 -1.05 1.08
C GLU A 698 54.07 0.38 1.60
N ALA A 699 54.73 0.79 2.69
CA ALA A 699 54.54 2.12 3.27
C ALA A 699 54.85 3.27 2.29
N GLY A 700 55.85 3.09 1.43
CA GLY A 700 56.20 4.06 0.40
C GLY A 700 55.15 4.13 -0.71
N GLN A 701 54.49 3.02 -1.03
CA GLN A 701 53.44 3.01 -2.06
C GLN A 701 52.19 3.75 -1.57
N TRP A 702 51.78 3.53 -0.32
CA TRP A 702 50.68 4.27 0.29
C TRP A 702 50.96 5.78 0.32
N GLU A 703 52.17 6.16 0.71
CA GLU A 703 52.58 7.57 0.74
C GLU A 703 52.59 8.19 -0.66
N LEU A 704 53.11 7.47 -1.66
CA LEU A 704 53.07 7.91 -3.05
C LEU A 704 51.63 8.10 -3.53
N CYS A 705 50.76 7.10 -3.34
CA CYS A 705 49.37 7.14 -3.79
C CYS A 705 48.60 8.32 -3.17
N ARG A 706 48.80 8.58 -1.87
CA ARG A 706 48.19 9.75 -1.21
C ARG A 706 48.69 11.08 -1.78
N GLN A 707 50.01 11.20 -2.04
CA GLN A 707 50.56 12.40 -2.67
C GLN A 707 50.03 12.61 -4.09
N LEU A 708 49.87 11.53 -4.87
CA LEU A 708 49.31 11.61 -6.22
C LEU A 708 47.85 12.02 -6.20
N LEU A 709 47.02 11.39 -5.37
CA LEU A 709 45.61 11.76 -5.20
C LEU A 709 45.47 13.23 -4.78
N ALA A 710 46.27 13.69 -3.82
CA ALA A 710 46.27 15.09 -3.40
C ALA A 710 46.69 16.03 -4.56
N ALA A 711 47.68 15.64 -5.37
CA ALA A 711 48.12 16.41 -6.53
C ALA A 711 47.10 16.44 -7.67
N MET A 712 46.29 15.39 -7.83
CA MET A 712 45.15 15.37 -8.75
C MET A 712 44.03 16.33 -8.30
N GLY A 713 44.01 16.69 -7.01
CA GLY A 713 42.99 17.54 -6.41
C GLY A 713 41.99 16.80 -5.52
N PHE A 714 42.23 15.52 -5.21
CA PHE A 714 41.35 14.75 -4.33
C PHE A 714 41.40 15.31 -2.90
N ALA A 715 40.23 15.68 -2.37
CA ALA A 715 40.10 16.27 -1.05
C ALA A 715 39.96 15.18 0.03
N PHE A 716 41.04 14.90 0.76
CA PHE A 716 41.04 13.92 1.86
C PHE A 716 40.22 14.32 3.09
N GLU A 717 39.82 15.59 3.22
CA GLU A 717 38.85 16.00 4.25
C GLU A 717 37.41 15.56 3.87
N ARG A 718 37.20 15.17 2.60
CA ARG A 718 35.91 14.74 2.04
C ARG A 718 35.96 13.29 1.53
N GLY A 719 36.93 12.51 2.00
CA GLY A 719 37.16 11.18 1.50
C GLY A 719 38.36 10.47 2.12
N ARG A 720 38.57 9.21 1.76
CA ARG A 720 39.67 8.40 2.30
C ARG A 720 40.14 7.35 1.31
N LEU A 721 41.31 6.78 1.60
CA LEU A 721 41.93 5.72 0.82
C LEU A 721 42.23 4.53 1.74
N ASP A 722 41.70 3.37 1.41
CA ASP A 722 41.78 2.13 2.17
C ASP A 722 42.27 0.94 1.36
N ARG A 723 42.49 -0.19 2.04
CA ARG A 723 42.89 -1.45 1.43
C ARG A 723 41.66 -2.32 1.15
N SER A 724 41.63 -2.93 -0.04
CA SER A 724 40.64 -3.94 -0.43
C SER A 724 41.29 -5.06 -1.25
N THR A 725 40.53 -6.14 -1.49
CA THR A 725 40.97 -7.23 -2.39
C THR A 725 40.95 -6.78 -3.85
N HIS A 726 39.91 -6.02 -4.22
CA HIS A 726 39.71 -5.44 -5.53
C HIS A 726 39.53 -3.93 -5.37
N PRO A 727 40.35 -3.08 -6.01
CA PRO A 727 40.14 -1.64 -5.99
C PRO A 727 38.74 -1.27 -6.49
N PHE A 728 38.11 -0.35 -5.78
CA PHE A 728 36.82 0.25 -6.11
C PHE A 728 36.66 1.58 -5.37
N SER A 729 35.68 2.36 -5.79
CA SER A 729 35.30 3.65 -5.21
C SER A 729 33.84 3.64 -4.78
N LEU A 730 33.54 4.46 -3.78
CA LEU A 730 32.20 4.61 -3.20
C LEU A 730 31.91 6.09 -2.98
N LEU A 731 30.73 6.53 -3.41
CA LEU A 731 30.09 7.76 -2.96
C LEU A 731 29.16 7.46 -1.76
N ALA A 732 29.68 7.59 -0.54
CA ALA A 732 28.89 7.42 0.69
C ALA A 732 28.09 8.70 1.05
N GLY A 733 28.45 9.83 0.44
CA GLY A 733 27.77 11.10 0.57
C GLY A 733 28.59 12.22 -0.05
N ALA A 734 28.02 13.42 -0.19
CA ALA A 734 28.68 14.50 -0.91
C ALA A 734 30.04 14.95 -0.33
N ASN A 735 30.33 14.62 0.92
CA ASN A 735 31.62 14.85 1.57
C ASN A 735 32.26 13.55 2.10
N ASP A 736 31.84 12.39 1.58
CA ASP A 736 32.40 11.10 1.95
C ASP A 736 32.55 10.25 0.68
N VAL A 737 33.68 10.44 -0.01
CA VAL A 737 34.08 9.65 -1.17
C VAL A 737 35.23 8.73 -0.78
N ARG A 738 35.03 7.43 -0.86
CA ARG A 738 36.00 6.43 -0.39
C ARG A 738 36.60 5.71 -1.55
N LEU A 739 37.92 5.59 -1.51
CA LEU A 739 38.71 4.89 -2.51
C LEU A 739 39.34 3.68 -1.86
N THR A 740 39.47 2.58 -2.59
CA THR A 740 40.23 1.43 -2.12
C THR A 740 41.27 1.04 -3.17
N ILE A 741 42.45 0.65 -2.71
CA ILE A 741 43.49 0.12 -3.59
C ILE A 741 44.11 -1.13 -2.97
N ARG A 742 44.87 -1.84 -3.81
CA ARG A 742 45.74 -2.92 -3.40
C ARG A 742 47.19 -2.58 -3.74
N VAL A 743 48.07 -2.86 -2.80
CA VAL A 743 49.52 -2.69 -2.95
C VAL A 743 50.20 -4.05 -3.12
N ASP A 744 51.26 -4.06 -3.93
CA ASP A 744 52.12 -5.21 -4.17
C ASP A 744 53.58 -4.74 -4.16
N GLU A 745 54.39 -5.22 -3.20
CA GLU A 745 55.78 -4.78 -3.09
C GLU A 745 56.64 -5.11 -4.30
N SER A 746 56.19 -6.01 -5.18
CA SER A 746 56.90 -6.39 -6.41
C SER A 746 56.47 -5.58 -7.63
N ASP A 747 55.40 -4.79 -7.53
CA ASP A 747 54.87 -4.01 -8.64
C ASP A 747 54.26 -2.68 -8.17
N LEU A 748 55.02 -1.61 -8.33
CA LEU A 748 54.57 -0.25 -8.06
C LEU A 748 53.42 0.19 -8.97
N SER A 749 53.41 -0.28 -10.22
CA SER A 749 52.49 0.22 -11.25
C SER A 749 51.04 -0.13 -10.94
N THR A 750 50.79 -1.32 -10.37
CA THR A 750 49.47 -1.75 -9.94
C THR A 750 48.84 -0.78 -8.94
N ALA A 751 49.57 -0.40 -7.87
CA ALA A 751 49.05 0.50 -6.85
C ALA A 751 48.86 1.94 -7.38
N VAL A 752 49.83 2.44 -8.15
CA VAL A 752 49.76 3.79 -8.71
C VAL A 752 48.61 3.92 -9.70
N LEU A 753 48.49 3.00 -10.67
CA LEU A 753 47.43 3.07 -11.67
C LEU A 753 46.05 2.85 -11.05
N ALA A 754 45.93 1.93 -10.08
CA ALA A 754 44.69 1.77 -9.32
C ALA A 754 44.33 3.06 -8.55
N ALA A 755 45.29 3.72 -7.90
CA ALA A 755 45.05 4.98 -7.20
C ALA A 755 44.60 6.10 -8.16
N LEU A 756 45.18 6.18 -9.36
CA LEU A 756 44.75 7.15 -10.37
C LEU A 756 43.37 6.80 -10.94
N HIS A 757 43.08 5.51 -11.14
CA HIS A 757 41.80 5.01 -11.63
C HIS A 757 40.67 5.35 -10.65
N GLU A 758 40.78 4.87 -9.40
CA GLU A 758 39.81 5.17 -8.35
C GLU A 758 39.80 6.65 -8.01
N GLY A 759 40.96 7.32 -8.07
CA GLY A 759 41.06 8.76 -7.91
C GLY A 759 40.30 9.54 -8.99
N GLY A 760 40.25 9.04 -10.22
CA GLY A 760 39.48 9.63 -11.31
C GLY A 760 37.97 9.52 -11.07
N HIS A 761 37.49 8.35 -10.62
CA HIS A 761 36.11 8.21 -10.13
C HIS A 761 35.84 9.16 -8.96
N GLY A 762 36.73 9.15 -7.96
CA GLY A 762 36.59 9.97 -6.77
C GLY A 762 36.61 11.47 -7.05
N LEU A 763 37.36 11.94 -8.05
CA LEU A 763 37.33 13.33 -8.49
C LEU A 763 36.04 13.69 -9.21
N TYR A 764 35.51 12.77 -10.02
CA TYR A 764 34.22 13.01 -10.67
C TYR A 764 33.12 13.12 -9.61
N ASP A 765 33.14 12.23 -8.62
CA ASP A 765 32.24 12.28 -7.49
C ASP A 765 32.47 13.56 -6.64
N GLN A 766 33.71 13.94 -6.33
CA GLN A 766 33.92 15.19 -5.58
C GLN A 766 33.57 16.47 -6.36
N GLY A 767 33.35 16.34 -7.67
CA GLY A 767 33.23 17.43 -8.64
C GLY A 767 31.81 17.83 -9.03
N PHE A 768 30.76 17.24 -8.47
CA PHE A 768 29.40 17.72 -8.75
C PHE A 768 29.17 19.15 -8.25
N ASP A 769 28.21 19.84 -8.86
CA ASP A 769 27.76 21.16 -8.41
C ASP A 769 27.31 21.07 -6.94
N PRO A 770 27.89 21.89 -6.02
CA PRO A 770 27.51 21.87 -4.62
C PRO A 770 26.02 22.12 -4.36
N ASN A 771 25.31 22.78 -5.28
CA ASN A 771 23.87 23.02 -5.17
C ASN A 771 23.02 21.78 -5.47
N ASP A 772 23.57 20.79 -6.17
CA ASP A 772 22.87 19.54 -6.50
C ASP A 772 23.04 18.48 -5.39
N ARG A 773 23.77 18.81 -4.32
CA ARG A 773 24.16 17.90 -3.23
C ARG A 773 23.02 17.04 -2.70
N ASP A 774 21.79 17.55 -2.62
CA ASP A 774 20.63 16.85 -2.04
C ASP A 774 19.61 16.40 -3.12
N THR A 775 20.04 16.33 -4.38
CA THR A 775 19.19 16.02 -5.55
C THR A 775 19.63 14.74 -6.26
N LEU A 776 18.81 14.14 -7.12
CA LEU A 776 19.26 13.01 -7.95
C LEU A 776 20.26 13.41 -9.07
N LEU A 777 20.68 14.68 -9.12
CA LEU A 777 21.66 15.18 -10.09
C LEU A 777 23.11 15.06 -9.60
N ALA A 778 23.32 14.86 -8.29
CA ALA A 778 24.65 14.68 -7.69
C ALA A 778 25.08 13.20 -7.70
N GLU A 779 25.09 12.61 -8.89
CA GLU A 779 25.59 11.27 -9.19
C GLU A 779 26.06 11.23 -10.65
N ALA A 780 26.94 10.29 -10.98
CA ALA A 780 27.33 10.04 -12.35
C ALA A 780 26.11 9.62 -13.21
N PRO A 781 25.91 10.23 -14.39
CA PRO A 781 24.74 9.92 -15.24
C PRO A 781 24.77 8.52 -15.87
N SER A 782 25.93 7.87 -15.93
CA SER A 782 26.10 6.49 -16.36
C SER A 782 27.45 5.90 -15.94
N MET A 783 27.54 4.56 -15.92
CA MET A 783 28.79 3.85 -15.63
C MET A 783 29.86 4.13 -16.69
N GLY A 784 29.50 4.28 -17.97
CA GLY A 784 30.45 4.59 -19.03
C GLY A 784 31.08 5.98 -18.86
N LEU A 785 30.31 6.97 -18.43
CA LEU A 785 30.84 8.30 -18.13
C LEU A 785 31.70 8.29 -16.86
N GLN A 786 31.30 7.53 -15.84
CA GLN A 786 32.12 7.33 -14.64
C GLN A 786 33.47 6.69 -14.98
N GLU A 787 33.47 5.62 -15.80
CA GLU A 787 34.67 4.94 -16.29
C GLU A 787 35.51 5.81 -17.23
N SER A 788 34.90 6.74 -17.97
CA SER A 788 35.66 7.68 -18.82
C SER A 788 36.60 8.55 -17.99
N GLN A 789 36.19 8.94 -16.77
CA GLN A 789 37.00 9.77 -15.89
C GLN A 789 38.12 8.97 -15.24
N SER A 790 37.84 7.73 -14.79
CA SER A 790 38.89 6.86 -14.25
C SER A 790 39.95 6.53 -15.29
N ARG A 791 39.54 6.19 -16.52
CA ARG A 791 40.47 5.90 -17.64
C ARG A 791 41.23 7.12 -18.11
N LEU A 792 40.65 8.32 -18.02
CA LEU A 792 41.37 9.56 -18.31
C LEU A 792 42.56 9.75 -17.36
N TRP A 793 42.35 9.57 -16.06
CA TRP A 793 43.43 9.73 -15.08
C TRP A 793 44.40 8.55 -15.07
N GLU A 794 43.91 7.32 -15.18
CA GLU A 794 44.75 6.12 -15.21
C GLU A 794 45.62 6.08 -16.48
N ASN A 795 45.01 6.18 -17.66
CA ASN A 795 45.69 5.92 -18.92
C ASN A 795 46.23 7.21 -19.54
N HIS A 796 45.35 8.15 -19.89
CA HIS A 796 45.76 9.36 -20.61
C HIS A 796 46.73 10.24 -19.80
N VAL A 797 46.58 10.27 -18.47
CA VAL A 797 47.52 10.95 -17.57
C VAL A 797 48.56 9.96 -17.03
N GLY A 798 48.14 8.94 -16.26
CA GLY A 798 49.02 8.05 -15.50
C GLY A 798 49.97 7.17 -16.32
N ARG A 799 49.63 6.87 -17.58
CA ARG A 799 50.52 6.16 -18.51
C ARG A 799 51.27 7.10 -19.45
N SER A 800 51.08 8.42 -19.32
CA SER A 800 51.80 9.39 -20.16
C SER A 800 53.26 9.54 -19.75
N ARG A 801 54.10 9.86 -20.74
CA ARG A 801 55.51 10.20 -20.50
C ARG A 801 55.67 11.41 -19.57
N ALA A 802 54.77 12.39 -19.68
CA ALA A 802 54.80 13.60 -18.87
C ALA A 802 54.58 13.29 -17.37
N PHE A 803 53.64 12.39 -17.07
CA PHE A 803 53.37 11.97 -15.70
C PHE A 803 54.57 11.29 -15.06
N TRP A 804 55.20 10.33 -15.74
CA TRP A 804 56.37 9.65 -15.17
C TRP A 804 57.57 10.58 -14.96
N ASN A 805 57.76 11.58 -15.83
CA ASN A 805 58.77 12.63 -15.58
C ASN A 805 58.46 13.46 -14.32
N TYR A 806 57.18 13.75 -14.07
CA TYR A 806 56.74 14.48 -12.88
C TYR A 806 56.90 13.65 -11.59
N VAL A 807 56.56 12.37 -11.62
CA VAL A 807 56.55 11.49 -10.43
C VAL A 807 57.93 10.95 -10.07
N PHE A 808 58.83 10.80 -11.04
CA PHE A 808 60.13 10.16 -10.84
C PHE A 808 60.98 10.75 -9.69
N PRO A 809 61.08 12.08 -9.50
CA PRO A 809 61.78 12.66 -8.34
C PRO A 809 61.22 12.18 -6.99
N THR A 810 59.91 11.99 -6.89
CA THR A 810 59.27 11.43 -5.69
C THR A 810 59.62 9.95 -5.51
N LEU A 811 59.72 9.18 -6.59
CA LEU A 811 60.16 7.78 -6.52
C LEU A 811 61.61 7.66 -6.03
N GLN A 812 62.50 8.58 -6.44
CA GLN A 812 63.88 8.61 -5.94
C GLN A 812 63.94 8.88 -4.44
N ARG A 813 63.01 9.67 -3.90
CA ARG A 813 62.92 9.95 -2.47
C ARG A 813 62.33 8.78 -1.68
N LEU A 814 61.25 8.18 -2.17
CA LEU A 814 60.53 7.12 -1.44
C LEU A 814 61.16 5.73 -1.60
N PHE A 815 61.84 5.49 -2.72
CA PHE A 815 62.40 4.18 -3.08
C PHE A 815 63.83 4.30 -3.67
N PRO A 816 64.79 4.95 -2.99
CA PRO A 816 66.12 5.24 -3.54
C PRO A 816 66.87 3.99 -4.02
N ASP A 817 66.70 2.86 -3.33
CA ASP A 817 67.32 1.59 -3.73
C ASP A 817 66.58 0.91 -4.88
N ALA A 818 65.24 0.96 -4.88
CA ALA A 818 64.42 0.32 -5.90
C ALA A 818 64.55 1.01 -7.27
N VAL A 819 64.78 2.33 -7.31
CA VAL A 819 64.92 3.06 -8.59
C VAL A 819 66.37 3.27 -9.03
N ARG A 820 67.34 2.67 -8.34
CA ARG A 820 68.76 2.82 -8.66
C ARG A 820 69.05 2.32 -10.08
N GLY A 821 69.54 3.22 -10.93
CA GLY A 821 69.85 2.90 -12.34
C GLY A 821 68.63 2.88 -13.26
N LEU A 822 67.44 3.22 -12.76
CA LEU A 822 66.25 3.47 -13.57
C LEU A 822 66.09 4.96 -13.84
N ASP A 823 65.30 5.30 -14.86
CA ASP A 823 64.88 6.67 -15.19
C ASP A 823 63.36 6.72 -15.45
N ALA A 824 62.81 7.92 -15.57
CA ALA A 824 61.37 8.12 -15.84
C ALA A 824 60.91 7.44 -17.14
N GLU A 825 61.77 7.38 -18.16
CA GLU A 825 61.49 6.72 -19.44
C GLU A 825 61.29 5.20 -19.26
N THR A 826 62.07 4.57 -18.38
CA THR A 826 61.96 3.15 -18.07
C THR A 826 60.59 2.82 -17.47
N PHE A 827 60.10 3.66 -16.56
CA PHE A 827 58.75 3.51 -15.99
C PHE A 827 57.66 3.73 -17.04
N TYR A 828 57.75 4.81 -17.82
CA TYR A 828 56.80 5.09 -18.91
C TYR A 828 56.68 3.91 -19.88
N ARG A 829 57.79 3.33 -20.32
CA ARG A 829 57.78 2.14 -21.19
C ARG A 829 57.26 0.90 -20.48
N GLY A 830 57.63 0.73 -19.21
CA GLY A 830 57.22 -0.42 -18.39
C GLY A 830 55.71 -0.51 -18.20
N VAL A 831 55.03 0.61 -17.91
CA VAL A 831 53.58 0.61 -17.66
C VAL A 831 52.73 0.57 -18.94
N ASN A 832 53.32 0.83 -20.10
CA ASN A 832 52.66 0.71 -21.42
C ASN A 832 52.99 -0.61 -22.13
N LEU A 833 53.54 -1.58 -21.40
CA LEU A 833 53.86 -2.89 -21.97
C LEU A 833 52.57 -3.65 -22.30
N VAL A 834 52.42 -4.06 -23.55
CA VAL A 834 51.32 -4.93 -23.98
C VAL A 834 51.64 -6.36 -23.58
N ARG A 835 50.77 -6.97 -22.78
CA ARG A 835 50.93 -8.35 -22.30
C ARG A 835 49.57 -9.03 -22.20
N PRO A 836 49.15 -9.75 -23.25
CA PRO A 836 47.95 -10.57 -23.19
C PRO A 836 48.00 -11.54 -22.02
N GLY A 837 46.91 -11.58 -21.25
CA GLY A 837 46.80 -12.39 -20.04
C GLY A 837 45.38 -12.92 -19.86
N LEU A 838 45.16 -13.62 -18.75
CA LEU A 838 43.84 -14.19 -18.42
C LEU A 838 43.02 -13.29 -17.48
N ILE A 839 43.67 -12.33 -16.82
CA ILE A 839 43.08 -11.53 -15.75
C ILE A 839 42.71 -10.14 -16.27
N ARG A 840 41.41 -9.87 -16.42
CA ARG A 840 40.88 -8.60 -16.96
C ARG A 840 41.44 -7.37 -16.23
N VAL A 841 41.43 -7.36 -14.91
CA VAL A 841 41.86 -6.20 -14.09
C VAL A 841 43.38 -5.94 -14.15
N ALA A 842 44.15 -6.88 -14.68
CA ALA A 842 45.61 -6.76 -14.86
C ALA A 842 46.00 -6.65 -16.35
N ALA A 843 45.01 -6.54 -17.25
CA ALA A 843 45.26 -6.41 -18.68
C ALA A 843 45.83 -5.02 -19.02
N ASP A 844 46.66 -4.97 -20.06
CA ASP A 844 47.12 -3.70 -20.62
C ASP A 844 45.98 -2.95 -21.34
N GLU A 845 46.24 -1.69 -21.67
CA GLU A 845 45.24 -0.77 -22.24
C GLU A 845 44.54 -1.33 -23.47
N ILE A 846 45.27 -1.99 -24.38
CA ILE A 846 44.71 -2.44 -25.66
C ILE A 846 44.16 -3.87 -25.60
N SER A 847 44.62 -4.71 -24.67
CA SER A 847 44.05 -6.06 -24.49
C SER A 847 42.85 -6.09 -23.52
N TYR A 848 42.70 -5.08 -22.65
CA TYR A 848 41.58 -4.96 -21.71
C TYR A 848 40.22 -5.06 -22.39
N HIS A 849 40.03 -4.35 -23.49
CA HIS A 849 38.74 -4.31 -24.19
C HIS A 849 38.33 -5.67 -24.77
N LEU A 850 39.29 -6.53 -25.14
CA LEU A 850 39.00 -7.88 -25.62
C LEU A 850 38.42 -8.76 -24.50
N HIS A 851 38.78 -8.51 -23.24
CA HIS A 851 38.17 -9.17 -22.09
C HIS A 851 36.72 -8.73 -21.85
N ILE A 852 36.38 -7.48 -22.19
CA ILE A 852 35.00 -6.96 -22.13
C ILE A 852 34.15 -7.59 -23.23
N VAL A 853 34.69 -7.62 -24.45
CA VAL A 853 34.06 -8.28 -25.60
C VAL A 853 33.72 -9.74 -25.27
N LEU A 854 34.67 -10.51 -24.73
CA LEU A 854 34.41 -11.91 -24.36
C LEU A 854 33.31 -12.05 -23.29
N ARG A 855 33.26 -11.15 -22.29
CA ARG A 855 32.24 -11.21 -21.23
C ARG A 855 30.86 -10.80 -21.69
N TYR A 856 30.79 -9.95 -22.70
CA TYR A 856 29.55 -9.55 -23.33
C TYR A 856 28.96 -10.68 -24.19
N GLU A 857 29.82 -11.47 -24.85
CA GLU A 857 29.39 -12.62 -25.65
C GLU A 857 28.92 -13.83 -24.83
N LEU A 858 29.45 -13.99 -23.61
CA LEU A 858 29.08 -15.04 -22.65
C LEU A 858 27.77 -14.70 -21.95
#